data_AF-A0A8F5GYC2-F1
#
_entry.id   AF-A0A8F5GYC2-F1
#
_cell.length_a   1.000
_cell.length_b   1.000
_cell.length_c   1.000
_cell.angle_alpha   90.00
_cell.angle_beta   90.00
_cell.angle_gamma   90.00
#
_symmetry.space_group_name_H-M   'P 1'
#
loop_
_entity.id
_entity.type
_entity.pdbx_description
1 polymer ?
#
loop_
_entity_poly.entity_id
_entity_poly.type
_entity_poly.pdbx_seq_one_letter_code
_entity_poly.pdbx_strand_id
1 'polypeptide(L)'
;MRKYKIVSILVAFLMLINIAMFIIPATSQSTSVQPEGSMVVVPSPVGTWQDNFNPWNNPNNPAYMGEWLIYEPLALANPLNGEIIPWLATNWTWTTGYVNTPSGKVQTLALILYLRHDVYFTDGTPFNATAVWYTIGLEQAYPQLGQLANDVANMTIINPYELEIVFKPGQTPIILYTVLEQWIVDPAQWGKLFPIQQLPNGTIIALNKTGNPFTWSDPNPIGTGPYMLYSFSPQQIVLVANPHYWMPGEPRIKYLLYPAEASNVPADTALNNGQITWAGLFEPNIQQNFVAKDPAHYHYYFAPSSPQMVLFNDMRWPLTDPVLREAIYMAINRTAIYYLGEYGYEPPTTTPLPLPIQMLNVLNSSVLQMAEQMAPPQGNVTAALQLLESHGYKLVNGQLIAPNGTAVPTMTIMAPAGWTDWDADLSLIAQDLKQIGITVEVQTPPFSTWYNYMQTGNYWMGMIWDLITGPAPVFYFEGYLWNWWNSPGNVTPIGNTTYFNMERFNLTSSLAPSSTPANMLVYYAWGNLTNSEVENKLINDMAVLWLKYMPAFGVVYGANWYEYVNNTVTGWPTPQNYYWPAPPWESTGVTPLPVVLALHLVNQSVPEPWWYYTSQVPSSWYTSNDPFVYQTTSTSTTTTSTTISTSTTTTTTSTTTSTTTTTIVSTTTSVSTSVSTTTATVTSTVSSSSNTTLYAIIAVVVIIIIIAIVLGLRRR
;
A
#
# COMPACT_ATOMS: atom_id res chain seq x y z
N MET A 1 1.57 45.12 54.05
CA MET A 1 1.82 45.43 52.62
C MET A 1 2.25 44.23 51.76
N ARG A 2 2.96 43.21 52.28
CA ARG A 2 3.40 42.03 51.49
C ARG A 2 2.27 41.07 51.07
N LYS A 3 1.23 40.89 51.90
CA LYS A 3 0.08 39.99 51.61
C LYS A 3 -0.82 40.50 50.46
N TYR A 4 -1.00 41.82 50.33
CA TYR A 4 -1.81 42.41 49.26
C TYR A 4 -1.13 42.35 47.89
N LYS A 5 0.22 42.40 47.83
CA LYS A 5 0.96 42.25 46.57
C LYS A 5 0.83 40.84 45.96
N ILE A 6 0.79 39.80 46.79
CA ILE A 6 0.65 38.41 46.32
C ILE A 6 -0.76 38.17 45.75
N VAL A 7 -1.80 38.72 46.40
CA VAL A 7 -3.18 38.62 45.90
C VAL A 7 -3.37 39.40 44.61
N SER A 8 -2.80 40.60 44.48
CA SER A 8 -2.86 41.37 43.22
C SER A 8 -2.12 40.68 42.07
N ILE A 9 -1.00 39.99 42.33
CA ILE A 9 -0.27 39.23 41.31
C ILE A 9 -1.06 38.00 40.89
N LEU A 10 -1.68 37.26 41.83
CA LEU A 10 -2.52 36.10 41.52
C LEU A 10 -3.79 36.48 40.74
N VAL A 11 -4.42 37.60 41.08
CA VAL A 11 -5.59 38.12 40.35
C VAL A 11 -5.20 38.60 38.94
N ALA A 12 -4.06 39.27 38.79
CA ALA A 12 -3.55 39.65 37.47
C ALA A 12 -3.18 38.42 36.62
N PHE A 13 -2.60 37.38 37.22
CA PHE A 13 -2.26 36.13 36.54
C PHE A 13 -3.52 35.35 36.12
N LEU A 14 -4.55 35.31 36.97
CA LEU A 14 -5.85 34.69 36.65
C LEU A 14 -6.65 35.48 35.62
N MET A 15 -6.53 36.82 35.58
CA MET A 15 -7.12 37.64 34.51
C MET A 15 -6.38 37.47 33.18
N LEU A 16 -5.05 37.32 33.19
CA LEU A 16 -4.27 37.02 31.98
C LEU A 16 -4.56 35.61 31.44
N ILE A 17 -4.78 34.62 32.31
CA ILE A 17 -5.22 33.28 31.91
C ILE A 17 -6.65 33.31 31.34
N ASN A 18 -7.55 34.14 31.89
CA ASN A 18 -8.88 34.32 31.30
C ASN A 18 -8.79 35.01 29.93
N ILE A 19 -8.02 36.09 29.77
CA ILE A 19 -7.87 36.76 28.47
C ILE A 19 -7.22 35.82 27.42
N ALA A 20 -6.30 34.95 27.83
CA ALA A 20 -5.71 33.92 26.95
C ALA A 20 -6.70 32.79 26.60
N MET A 21 -7.69 32.48 27.45
CA MET A 21 -8.77 31.52 27.13
C MET A 21 -9.91 32.13 26.31
N PHE A 22 -9.99 33.46 26.20
CA PHE A 22 -10.98 34.18 25.38
C PHE A 22 -10.46 34.62 24.00
N ILE A 23 -9.18 34.39 23.69
CA ILE A 23 -8.66 34.39 22.33
C ILE A 23 -8.53 32.93 21.89
N ILE A 24 -9.67 32.25 21.79
CA ILE A 24 -9.80 31.22 20.77
C ILE A 24 -9.78 32.05 19.48
N PRO A 25 -8.78 31.92 18.58
CA PRO A 25 -9.04 32.35 17.23
C PRO A 25 -10.31 31.57 16.87
N ALA A 26 -11.39 32.28 16.57
CA ALA A 26 -12.44 31.68 15.78
C ALA A 26 -11.72 31.24 14.51
N THR A 27 -11.15 30.04 14.55
CA THR A 27 -11.05 29.19 13.40
C THR A 27 -12.50 29.11 13.00
N SER A 28 -12.86 29.97 12.05
CA SER A 28 -13.79 29.53 11.05
C SER A 28 -13.29 28.12 10.71
N GLN A 29 -13.99 27.09 11.21
CA GLN A 29 -14.13 25.90 10.41
C GLN A 29 -14.59 26.47 9.08
N SER A 30 -13.64 26.67 8.17
CA SER A 30 -13.99 26.67 6.77
C SER A 30 -14.60 25.30 6.62
N THR A 31 -15.93 25.23 6.66
CA THR A 31 -16.63 24.25 5.86
C THR A 31 -16.11 24.54 4.47
N SER A 32 -15.01 23.89 4.08
CA SER A 32 -14.59 23.86 2.70
C SER A 32 -15.81 23.30 2.00
N VAL A 33 -16.52 24.17 1.29
CA VAL A 33 -17.63 23.75 0.46
C VAL A 33 -16.97 22.81 -0.54
N GLN A 34 -17.16 21.50 -0.32
CA GLN A 34 -16.71 20.46 -1.22
C GLN A 34 -17.25 20.85 -2.61
N PRO A 35 -16.39 21.13 -3.60
CA PRO A 35 -16.87 21.42 -4.94
C PRO A 35 -17.80 20.29 -5.39
N GLU A 36 -18.90 20.61 -6.05
CA GLU A 36 -19.82 19.60 -6.56
C GLU A 36 -19.06 18.59 -7.44
N GLY A 37 -19.27 17.29 -7.21
CA GLY A 37 -18.52 16.22 -7.88
C GLY A 37 -17.15 15.87 -7.26
N SER A 38 -16.92 16.22 -5.99
CA SER A 38 -15.72 15.83 -5.24
C SER A 38 -15.92 14.53 -4.47
N MET A 39 -14.81 13.81 -4.27
CA MET A 39 -14.71 12.66 -3.38
C MET A 39 -13.60 12.93 -2.36
N VAL A 40 -13.87 12.66 -1.07
CA VAL A 40 -12.86 12.78 0.00
C VAL A 40 -12.24 11.41 0.24
N VAL A 41 -10.92 11.33 0.11
CA VAL A 41 -10.13 10.09 0.21
C VAL A 41 -9.16 10.20 1.38
N VAL A 42 -9.25 9.28 2.33
CA VAL A 42 -8.29 9.16 3.44
C VAL A 42 -7.63 7.79 3.37
N PRO A 43 -6.46 7.67 2.72
CA PRO A 43 -5.77 6.40 2.57
C PRO A 43 -5.30 5.83 3.91
N SER A 44 -4.77 6.67 4.80
CA SER A 44 -4.30 6.29 6.13
C SER A 44 -3.99 7.58 6.91
N PRO A 45 -4.03 7.60 8.25
CA PRO A 45 -3.67 8.79 9.02
C PRO A 45 -2.14 8.88 9.15
N VAL A 46 -1.50 9.55 8.20
CA VAL A 46 -0.04 9.74 8.13
C VAL A 46 0.44 11.12 8.57
N GLY A 47 -0.46 11.96 9.08
CA GLY A 47 -0.17 13.35 9.43
C GLY A 47 -0.14 14.27 8.23
N THR A 48 0.70 15.31 8.28
CA THR A 48 0.76 16.33 7.22
C THR A 48 1.45 15.82 5.96
N TRP A 49 0.93 16.23 4.81
CA TRP A 49 1.51 15.92 3.51
C TRP A 49 2.84 16.64 3.28
N GLN A 50 3.71 16.01 2.50
CA GLN A 50 4.94 16.62 1.97
C GLN A 50 4.74 16.94 0.48
N ASP A 51 5.34 18.02 -0.01
CA ASP A 51 5.25 18.40 -1.43
C ASP A 51 6.22 17.54 -2.25
N ASN A 52 5.88 16.25 -2.36
CA ASN A 52 6.70 15.24 -2.99
C ASN A 52 5.83 14.26 -3.80
N PHE A 53 5.80 14.43 -5.13
CA PHE A 53 5.09 13.57 -6.07
C PHE A 53 6.04 12.71 -6.92
N ASN A 54 7.26 12.46 -6.43
CA ASN A 54 8.21 11.62 -7.10
C ASN A 54 7.83 10.13 -6.95
N PRO A 55 7.50 9.43 -8.04
CA PRO A 55 7.03 8.06 -7.96
C PRO A 55 8.07 7.08 -7.38
N TRP A 56 9.37 7.40 -7.47
CA TRP A 56 10.44 6.55 -6.93
C TRP A 56 10.83 6.85 -5.48
N ASN A 57 10.38 7.96 -4.88
CA ASN A 57 10.80 8.36 -3.53
C ASN A 57 9.69 9.11 -2.78
N ASN A 58 8.51 8.51 -2.70
CA ASN A 58 7.45 9.02 -1.84
C ASN A 58 7.60 8.46 -0.40
N PRO A 59 7.79 9.32 0.62
CA PRO A 59 7.94 8.88 2.01
C PRO A 59 6.65 8.31 2.62
N ASN A 60 5.49 8.57 2.01
CA ASN A 60 4.16 8.24 2.51
C ASN A 60 3.41 7.26 1.60
N ASN A 61 4.10 6.49 0.74
CA ASN A 61 3.50 5.59 -0.27
C ASN A 61 2.82 6.34 -1.46
N PRO A 62 3.17 6.01 -2.73
CA PRO A 62 2.58 6.61 -3.93
C PRO A 62 1.06 6.65 -4.01
N ALA A 63 0.36 5.64 -3.47
CA ALA A 63 -1.10 5.59 -3.48
C ALA A 63 -1.72 6.66 -2.56
N TYR A 64 -1.02 7.05 -1.48
CA TYR A 64 -1.59 7.92 -0.47
C TYR A 64 -1.76 9.36 -0.98
N MET A 65 -0.97 9.72 -1.99
CA MET A 65 -1.00 11.03 -2.63
C MET A 65 -1.62 10.99 -4.03
N GLY A 66 -2.14 9.82 -4.44
CA GLY A 66 -2.74 9.59 -5.75
C GLY A 66 -1.76 9.65 -6.91
N GLU A 67 -0.47 9.33 -6.70
CA GLU A 67 0.55 9.35 -7.77
C GLU A 67 0.22 8.38 -8.89
N TRP A 68 -0.34 7.21 -8.59
CA TRP A 68 -0.85 6.27 -9.60
C TRP A 68 -1.96 6.85 -10.49
N LEU A 69 -2.65 7.89 -10.02
CA LEU A 69 -3.69 8.59 -10.77
C LEU A 69 -3.11 9.68 -11.68
N ILE A 70 -1.83 10.01 -11.51
CA ILE A 70 -1.05 10.93 -12.34
C ILE A 70 -0.16 10.12 -13.30
N TYR A 71 0.58 9.13 -12.79
CA TYR A 71 1.51 8.28 -13.52
C TYR A 71 0.91 6.89 -13.75
N GLU A 72 0.44 6.63 -14.98
CA GLU A 72 -0.11 5.32 -15.32
C GLU A 72 0.99 4.31 -15.67
N PRO A 73 0.74 3.00 -15.39
CA PRO A 73 1.62 1.93 -15.83
C PRO A 73 1.39 1.53 -17.28
N LEU A 74 2.28 0.69 -17.81
CA LEU A 74 2.12 0.09 -19.15
C LEU A 74 0.93 -0.88 -19.23
N ALA A 75 0.74 -1.72 -18.22
CA ALA A 75 -0.43 -2.57 -18.07
C ALA A 75 -0.76 -2.76 -16.59
N LEU A 76 -1.93 -3.31 -16.31
CA LEU A 76 -2.37 -3.62 -14.95
C LEU A 76 -2.37 -5.12 -14.76
N ALA A 77 -1.69 -5.66 -13.75
CA ALA A 77 -1.95 -7.02 -13.31
C ALA A 77 -3.08 -6.98 -12.28
N ASN A 78 -4.13 -7.76 -12.49
CA ASN A 78 -5.17 -7.94 -11.51
C ASN A 78 -4.68 -8.93 -10.44
N PRO A 79 -4.44 -8.50 -9.20
CA PRO A 79 -3.88 -9.36 -8.16
C PRO A 79 -4.87 -10.44 -7.70
N LEU A 80 -6.16 -10.31 -8.01
CA LEU A 80 -7.19 -11.27 -7.60
C LEU A 80 -7.20 -12.52 -8.49
N ASN A 81 -6.81 -12.41 -9.75
CA ASN A 81 -6.90 -13.51 -10.73
C ASN A 81 -5.65 -13.67 -11.63
N GLY A 82 -4.67 -12.77 -11.53
CA GLY A 82 -3.44 -12.76 -12.34
C GLY A 82 -3.64 -12.28 -13.78
N GLU A 83 -4.82 -11.78 -14.14
CA GLU A 83 -5.10 -11.29 -15.49
C GLU A 83 -4.36 -9.98 -15.76
N ILE A 84 -3.70 -9.89 -16.91
CA ILE A 84 -3.00 -8.68 -17.32
C ILE A 84 -3.90 -7.89 -18.26
N ILE A 85 -4.25 -6.67 -17.86
CA ILE A 85 -5.14 -5.75 -18.55
C ILE A 85 -4.28 -4.72 -19.32
N PRO A 86 -4.30 -4.72 -20.66
CA PRO A 86 -3.56 -3.73 -21.45
C PRO A 86 -3.98 -2.29 -21.11
N TRP A 87 -3.00 -1.43 -20.90
CA TRP A 87 -3.21 -0.04 -20.48
C TRP A 87 -2.52 0.94 -21.44
N LEU A 88 -1.39 1.55 -21.06
CA LEU A 88 -0.57 2.36 -21.98
C LEU A 88 0.15 1.51 -23.03
N ALA A 89 0.46 0.24 -22.72
CA ALA A 89 0.83 -0.78 -23.68
C ALA A 89 -0.42 -1.59 -24.06
N THR A 90 -0.69 -1.71 -25.35
CA THR A 90 -1.85 -2.46 -25.88
C THR A 90 -1.54 -3.93 -26.09
N ASN A 91 -0.25 -4.29 -26.24
CA ASN A 91 0.20 -5.66 -26.42
C ASN A 91 1.71 -5.79 -26.16
N TRP A 92 2.23 -7.02 -26.08
CA TRP A 92 3.65 -7.32 -26.03
C TRP A 92 3.96 -8.71 -26.60
N THR A 93 5.15 -8.86 -27.19
CA THR A 93 5.61 -10.13 -27.77
C THR A 93 6.97 -10.50 -27.21
N TRP A 94 7.08 -11.72 -26.66
CA TRP A 94 8.37 -12.31 -26.31
C TRP A 94 9.15 -12.68 -27.58
N THR A 95 10.40 -12.24 -27.64
CA THR A 95 11.35 -12.57 -28.70
C THR A 95 12.66 -13.09 -28.10
N THR A 96 13.62 -13.40 -28.96
CA THR A 96 14.95 -13.85 -28.55
C THR A 96 15.95 -12.71 -28.68
N GLY A 97 16.54 -12.31 -27.56
CA GLY A 97 17.62 -11.34 -27.51
C GLY A 97 18.99 -12.00 -27.57
N TYR A 98 20.03 -11.19 -27.79
CA TYR A 98 21.41 -11.63 -27.70
C TYR A 98 22.31 -10.58 -27.05
N VAL A 99 23.17 -11.03 -26.13
CA VAL A 99 24.12 -10.16 -25.41
C VAL A 99 25.53 -10.66 -25.65
N ASN A 100 26.45 -9.75 -25.98
CA ASN A 100 27.87 -10.06 -26.10
C ASN A 100 28.49 -10.12 -24.69
N THR A 101 29.09 -11.25 -24.35
CA THR A 101 29.84 -11.46 -23.11
C THR A 101 31.31 -11.76 -23.42
N PRO A 102 32.22 -11.70 -22.44
CA PRO A 102 33.62 -12.11 -22.65
C PRO A 102 33.77 -13.55 -23.16
N SER A 103 32.82 -14.43 -22.85
CA SER A 103 32.80 -15.84 -23.30
C SER A 103 32.07 -16.05 -24.64
N GLY A 104 31.58 -14.98 -25.28
CA GLY A 104 30.88 -15.03 -26.56
C GLY A 104 29.48 -14.44 -26.52
N LYS A 105 28.74 -14.61 -27.63
CA LYS A 105 27.36 -14.14 -27.76
C LYS A 105 26.41 -15.11 -27.07
N VAL A 106 25.70 -14.65 -26.04
CA VAL A 106 24.76 -15.43 -25.23
C VAL A 106 23.33 -15.09 -25.64
N GLN A 107 22.50 -16.10 -25.83
CA GLN A 107 21.07 -15.94 -26.08
C GLN A 107 20.34 -15.60 -24.78
N THR A 108 19.36 -14.70 -24.85
CA THR A 108 18.61 -14.20 -23.70
C THR A 108 17.16 -13.86 -24.10
N LEU A 109 16.34 -13.44 -23.14
CA LEU A 109 14.98 -12.96 -23.39
C LEU A 109 15.00 -11.54 -23.96
N ALA A 110 14.05 -11.25 -24.85
CA ALA A 110 13.72 -9.91 -25.28
C ALA A 110 12.21 -9.73 -25.36
N LEU A 111 11.73 -8.50 -25.18
CA LEU A 111 10.32 -8.14 -25.18
C LEU A 111 10.10 -6.97 -26.12
N ILE A 112 9.17 -7.11 -27.07
CA ILE A 112 8.67 -5.99 -27.87
C ILE A 112 7.37 -5.52 -27.23
N LEU A 113 7.32 -4.24 -26.88
CA LEU A 113 6.14 -3.55 -26.37
C LEU A 113 5.45 -2.78 -27.49
N TYR A 114 4.13 -2.88 -27.56
CA TYR A 114 3.28 -2.11 -28.48
C TYR A 114 2.48 -1.10 -27.66
N LEU A 115 2.66 0.19 -27.96
CA LEU A 115 2.13 1.28 -27.16
C LEU A 115 0.85 1.84 -27.76
N ARG A 116 -0.03 2.32 -26.88
CA ARG A 116 -1.28 2.97 -27.25
C ARG A 116 -1.00 4.28 -27.97
N HIS A 117 -1.77 4.52 -29.03
CA HIS A 117 -1.80 5.79 -29.75
C HIS A 117 -2.70 6.81 -29.06
N ASP A 118 -2.55 8.08 -29.41
CA ASP A 118 -3.41 9.19 -28.93
C ASP A 118 -3.45 9.38 -27.41
N VAL A 119 -2.39 8.93 -26.71
CA VAL A 119 -2.17 9.26 -25.29
C VAL A 119 -1.29 10.51 -25.21
N TYR A 120 -1.68 11.41 -24.31
CA TYR A 120 -0.95 12.65 -24.04
C TYR A 120 -0.63 12.75 -22.56
N PHE A 121 0.53 13.32 -22.26
CA PHE A 121 0.81 13.85 -20.95
C PHE A 121 -0.13 15.01 -20.64
N THR A 122 -0.29 15.29 -19.36
CA THR A 122 -1.14 16.35 -18.82
C THR A 122 -0.76 17.76 -19.28
N ASP A 123 0.45 17.96 -19.80
CA ASP A 123 0.89 19.21 -20.45
C ASP A 123 0.58 19.28 -21.97
N GLY A 124 0.00 18.22 -22.53
CA GLY A 124 -0.36 18.08 -23.94
C GLY A 124 0.72 17.47 -24.84
N THR A 125 1.89 17.11 -24.31
CA THR A 125 2.92 16.40 -25.09
C THR A 125 2.52 14.93 -25.33
N PRO A 126 2.88 14.32 -26.48
CA PRO A 126 2.47 12.96 -26.78
C PRO A 126 3.26 11.91 -25.98
N PHE A 127 2.57 10.92 -25.42
CA PHE A 127 3.19 9.70 -24.90
C PHE A 127 3.61 8.78 -26.07
N ASN A 128 4.82 8.22 -25.97
CA ASN A 128 5.42 7.37 -27.00
C ASN A 128 6.57 6.52 -26.42
N ALA A 129 7.22 5.71 -27.27
CA ALA A 129 8.32 4.81 -26.91
C ALA A 129 9.53 5.52 -26.28
N THR A 130 9.70 6.82 -26.50
CA THR A 130 10.76 7.61 -25.85
C THR A 130 10.50 7.78 -24.36
N ALA A 131 9.23 7.94 -23.94
CA ALA A 131 8.88 8.04 -22.53
C ALA A 131 9.18 6.74 -21.77
N VAL A 132 8.84 5.59 -22.39
CA VAL A 132 9.11 4.26 -21.84
C VAL A 132 10.62 3.99 -21.77
N TRP A 133 11.33 4.23 -22.88
CA TRP A 133 12.80 4.12 -22.93
C TRP A 133 13.47 5.01 -21.89
N TYR A 134 13.00 6.24 -21.72
CA TYR A 134 13.58 7.19 -20.78
C TYR A 134 13.36 6.75 -19.34
N THR A 135 12.14 6.34 -18.99
CA THR A 135 11.79 5.87 -17.64
C THR A 135 12.65 4.68 -17.23
N ILE A 136 12.69 3.61 -18.04
CA ILE A 136 13.49 2.41 -17.74
C ILE A 136 14.99 2.74 -17.79
N GLY A 137 15.40 3.60 -18.71
CA GLY A 137 16.79 4.05 -18.84
C GLY A 137 17.25 4.88 -17.64
N LEU A 138 16.34 5.62 -17.00
CA LEU A 138 16.63 6.38 -15.80
C LEU A 138 16.97 5.45 -14.63
N GLU A 139 16.26 4.35 -14.46
CA GLU A 139 16.58 3.34 -13.45
C GLU A 139 17.95 2.71 -13.68
N GLN A 140 18.32 2.43 -14.93
CA GLN A 140 19.65 1.92 -15.25
C GLN A 140 20.75 2.97 -14.97
N ALA A 141 20.50 4.23 -15.29
CA ALA A 141 21.44 5.33 -15.03
C ALA A 141 21.58 5.65 -13.54
N TYR A 142 20.53 5.40 -12.75
CA TYR A 142 20.45 5.64 -11.30
C TYR A 142 19.86 4.41 -10.60
N PRO A 143 20.70 3.37 -10.33
CA PRO A 143 20.22 2.07 -9.87
C PRO A 143 19.44 2.05 -8.55
N GLN A 144 19.48 3.15 -7.79
CA GLN A 144 18.66 3.31 -6.59
C GLN A 144 17.17 3.52 -6.88
N LEU A 145 16.77 3.82 -8.13
CA LEU A 145 15.39 4.15 -8.46
C LEU A 145 14.48 2.93 -8.51
N GLY A 146 14.86 1.83 -9.19
CA GLY A 146 13.90 0.75 -9.40
C GLY A 146 14.50 -0.59 -9.79
N GLN A 147 13.60 -1.57 -9.89
CA GLN A 147 13.94 -2.98 -9.96
C GLN A 147 14.63 -3.34 -11.29
N LEU A 148 14.31 -2.65 -12.39
CA LEU A 148 14.83 -2.96 -13.73
C LEU A 148 16.25 -2.45 -13.97
N ALA A 149 16.81 -1.67 -13.05
CA ALA A 149 18.12 -1.03 -13.17
C ALA A 149 19.23 -1.99 -13.63
N ASN A 150 19.18 -3.24 -13.15
CA ASN A 150 20.20 -4.25 -13.42
C ASN A 150 19.78 -5.32 -14.43
N ASP A 151 18.56 -5.29 -14.95
CA ASP A 151 18.03 -6.40 -15.75
C ASP A 151 18.08 -6.16 -17.25
N VAL A 152 18.15 -4.90 -17.68
CA VAL A 152 18.16 -4.51 -19.09
C VAL A 152 19.58 -4.52 -19.65
N ALA A 153 19.77 -5.21 -20.78
CA ALA A 153 21.03 -5.24 -21.52
C ALA A 153 21.08 -4.19 -22.66
N ASN A 154 19.95 -3.98 -23.34
CA ASN A 154 19.82 -2.99 -24.40
C ASN A 154 18.35 -2.62 -24.59
N MET A 155 18.08 -1.38 -25.04
CA MET A 155 16.75 -0.98 -25.52
C MET A 155 16.85 -0.35 -26.91
N THR A 156 15.84 -0.61 -27.75
CA THR A 156 15.77 -0.08 -29.11
C THR A 156 14.37 0.46 -29.37
N ILE A 157 14.26 1.77 -29.60
CA ILE A 157 13.02 2.36 -30.13
C ILE A 157 12.93 1.93 -31.60
N ILE A 158 11.97 1.05 -31.92
CA ILE A 158 11.74 0.56 -33.28
C ILE A 158 11.05 1.66 -34.09
N ASN A 159 10.01 2.25 -33.50
CA ASN A 159 9.26 3.39 -34.01
C ASN A 159 8.59 4.12 -32.83
N PRO A 160 7.85 5.23 -33.03
CA PRO A 160 7.25 5.98 -31.92
C PRO A 160 6.34 5.16 -30.99
N TYR A 161 5.78 4.03 -31.42
CA TYR A 161 4.84 3.22 -30.61
C TYR A 161 5.33 1.78 -30.40
N GLU A 162 6.59 1.49 -30.72
CA GLU A 162 7.19 0.17 -30.51
C GLU A 162 8.59 0.28 -29.89
N LEU A 163 8.79 -0.44 -28.78
CA LEU A 163 10.06 -0.50 -28.05
C LEU A 163 10.47 -1.97 -27.87
N GLU A 164 11.70 -2.30 -28.24
CA GLU A 164 12.33 -3.57 -27.88
C GLU A 164 13.20 -3.39 -26.63
N ILE A 165 13.03 -4.29 -25.67
CA ILE A 165 13.87 -4.42 -24.47
C ILE A 165 14.57 -5.78 -24.53
N VAL A 166 15.90 -5.78 -24.54
CA VAL A 166 16.71 -6.99 -24.44
C VAL A 166 17.22 -7.12 -23.01
N PHE A 167 16.95 -8.24 -22.36
CA PHE A 167 17.33 -8.47 -20.96
C PHE A 167 18.70 -9.11 -20.82
N LYS A 168 19.36 -8.94 -19.68
CA LYS A 168 20.60 -9.64 -19.35
C LYS A 168 20.34 -11.16 -19.19
N PRO A 169 21.36 -12.01 -19.40
CA PRO A 169 21.22 -13.45 -19.18
C PRO A 169 20.78 -13.77 -17.75
N GLY A 170 19.89 -14.76 -17.60
CA GLY A 170 19.40 -15.23 -16.30
C GLY A 170 17.99 -14.74 -15.92
N GLN A 171 17.43 -13.78 -16.68
CA GLN A 171 16.05 -13.34 -16.47
C GLN A 171 15.04 -14.42 -16.85
N THR A 172 13.94 -14.49 -16.09
CA THR A 172 12.81 -15.38 -16.36
C THR A 172 11.61 -14.57 -16.87
N PRO A 173 10.59 -15.19 -17.49
CA PRO A 173 9.42 -14.45 -17.99
C PRO A 173 8.64 -13.66 -16.93
N ILE A 174 8.90 -13.85 -15.63
CA ILE A 174 8.22 -13.07 -14.58
C ILE A 174 8.59 -11.58 -14.59
N ILE A 175 9.75 -11.23 -15.17
CA ILE A 175 10.16 -9.83 -15.38
C ILE A 175 9.13 -9.02 -16.17
N LEU A 176 8.21 -9.69 -16.88
CA LEU A 176 7.08 -9.04 -17.53
C LEU A 176 6.25 -8.21 -16.55
N TYR A 177 5.96 -8.69 -15.35
CA TYR A 177 5.16 -7.95 -14.37
C TYR A 177 5.87 -6.65 -13.97
N THR A 178 7.17 -6.73 -13.66
CA THR A 178 8.00 -5.57 -13.35
C THR A 178 8.02 -4.54 -14.49
N VAL A 179 8.14 -4.99 -15.74
CA VAL A 179 8.11 -4.09 -16.90
C VAL A 179 6.73 -3.47 -17.08
N LEU A 180 5.66 -4.25 -16.96
CA LEU A 180 4.32 -3.79 -17.27
C LEU A 180 3.75 -2.85 -16.20
N GLU A 181 4.10 -3.04 -14.94
CA GLU A 181 3.65 -2.20 -13.82
C GLU A 181 4.49 -0.93 -13.63
N GLN A 182 5.48 -0.71 -14.51
CA GLN A 182 6.32 0.47 -14.49
C GLN A 182 5.49 1.73 -14.76
N TRP A 183 5.44 2.66 -13.80
CA TRP A 183 4.94 4.02 -14.03
C TRP A 183 5.77 4.73 -15.09
N ILE A 184 5.14 5.60 -15.88
CA ILE A 184 5.83 6.36 -16.94
C ILE A 184 5.91 7.85 -16.59
N VAL A 185 7.11 8.41 -16.66
CA VAL A 185 7.35 9.85 -16.46
C VAL A 185 7.57 10.60 -17.78
N ASP A 186 7.26 11.90 -17.79
CA ASP A 186 7.53 12.75 -18.95
C ASP A 186 9.04 12.97 -19.17
N PRO A 187 9.61 12.53 -20.31
CA PRO A 187 11.02 12.75 -20.62
C PRO A 187 11.39 14.22 -20.78
N ALA A 188 10.46 15.12 -21.13
CA ALA A 188 10.77 16.53 -21.33
C ALA A 188 10.95 17.29 -20.01
N GLN A 189 10.21 16.92 -18.96
CA GLN A 189 10.36 17.45 -17.59
C GLN A 189 11.59 16.84 -16.93
N TRP A 190 11.63 15.52 -16.82
CA TRP A 190 12.68 14.81 -16.09
C TRP A 190 14.04 14.92 -16.80
N GLY A 191 14.07 14.83 -18.13
CA GLY A 191 15.30 14.89 -18.93
C GLY A 191 16.03 16.23 -18.87
N LYS A 192 15.35 17.33 -18.51
CA LYS A 192 16.00 18.63 -18.25
C LYS A 192 16.91 18.59 -17.02
N LEU A 193 16.52 17.81 -16.00
CA LEU A 193 17.24 17.70 -14.73
C LEU A 193 18.19 16.50 -14.72
N PHE A 194 17.74 15.37 -15.30
CA PHE A 194 18.43 14.08 -15.30
C PHE A 194 18.60 13.57 -16.74
N PRO A 195 19.44 14.23 -17.55
CA PRO A 195 19.75 13.76 -18.90
C PRO A 195 20.51 12.43 -18.84
N ILE A 196 20.09 11.48 -19.67
CA ILE A 196 20.70 10.15 -19.80
C ILE A 196 21.12 9.88 -21.25
N GLN A 197 22.06 8.97 -21.44
CA GLN A 197 22.54 8.57 -22.77
C GLN A 197 22.80 7.06 -22.81
N GLN A 198 22.31 6.40 -23.86
CA GLN A 198 22.69 5.02 -24.18
C GLN A 198 24.00 4.99 -24.96
N LEU A 199 24.93 4.16 -24.50
CA LEU A 199 26.22 3.90 -25.13
C LEU A 199 26.09 2.79 -26.19
N PRO A 200 27.06 2.64 -27.11
CA PRO A 200 27.01 1.62 -28.17
C PRO A 200 26.94 0.17 -27.67
N ASN A 201 27.32 -0.09 -26.41
CA ASN A 201 27.23 -1.40 -25.78
C ASN A 201 25.87 -1.67 -25.13
N GLY A 202 24.89 -0.75 -25.27
CA GLY A 202 23.56 -0.83 -24.70
C GLY A 202 23.41 -0.26 -23.29
N THR A 203 24.52 0.05 -22.60
CA THR A 203 24.48 0.64 -21.26
C THR A 203 24.00 2.08 -21.31
N ILE A 204 23.04 2.44 -20.44
CA ILE A 204 22.55 3.80 -20.26
C ILE A 204 23.26 4.45 -19.07
N ILE A 205 23.75 5.67 -19.27
CA ILE A 205 24.51 6.43 -18.27
C ILE A 205 23.86 7.78 -17.98
N ALA A 206 23.99 8.25 -16.74
CA ALA A 206 23.65 9.62 -16.36
C ALA A 206 24.68 10.62 -16.93
N LEU A 207 24.21 11.67 -17.61
CA LEU A 207 25.05 12.79 -18.05
C LEU A 207 25.20 13.84 -16.95
N ASN A 208 24.19 14.02 -16.11
CA ASN A 208 24.27 14.85 -14.91
C ASN A 208 24.58 13.97 -13.68
N LYS A 209 25.77 14.15 -13.10
CA LYS A 209 26.21 13.38 -11.92
C LYS A 209 26.00 14.11 -10.58
N THR A 210 25.53 15.36 -10.60
CA THR A 210 25.29 16.14 -9.37
C THR A 210 23.82 16.14 -8.96
N GLY A 211 22.89 15.93 -9.90
CA GLY A 211 21.49 15.69 -9.60
C GLY A 211 21.22 14.22 -9.28
N ASN A 212 20.39 13.96 -8.26
CA ASN A 212 19.88 12.63 -7.94
C ASN A 212 18.35 12.61 -8.12
N PRO A 213 17.83 11.90 -9.15
CA PRO A 213 16.39 11.82 -9.40
C PRO A 213 15.63 11.21 -8.22
N PHE A 214 16.27 10.37 -7.41
CA PHE A 214 15.65 9.82 -6.21
C PHE A 214 15.29 10.93 -5.21
N THR A 215 16.11 11.98 -5.08
CA THR A 215 15.88 13.05 -4.08
C THR A 215 15.08 14.25 -4.59
N TRP A 216 14.72 14.27 -5.88
CA TRP A 216 13.92 15.36 -6.43
C TRP A 216 12.46 15.15 -6.05
N SER A 217 11.77 16.18 -5.55
CA SER A 217 10.42 16.00 -5.03
C SER A 217 9.30 16.12 -6.08
N ASP A 218 9.63 16.49 -7.32
CA ASP A 218 8.65 16.65 -8.40
C ASP A 218 7.36 17.41 -8.01
N PRO A 219 7.44 18.68 -7.56
CA PRO A 219 6.28 19.41 -7.03
C PRO A 219 5.25 19.83 -8.11
N ASN A 220 5.51 19.54 -9.39
CA ASN A 220 4.61 19.84 -10.50
C ASN A 220 4.54 18.62 -11.42
N PRO A 221 3.94 17.52 -10.95
CA PRO A 221 4.02 16.23 -11.63
C PRO A 221 3.30 16.27 -12.99
N ILE A 222 3.94 15.73 -14.02
CA ILE A 222 3.40 15.59 -15.39
C ILE A 222 3.36 14.11 -15.75
N GLY A 223 2.15 13.52 -15.73
CA GLY A 223 1.92 12.14 -16.14
C GLY A 223 0.83 12.02 -17.20
N THR A 224 0.45 10.78 -17.54
CA THR A 224 -0.57 10.45 -18.55
C THR A 224 -1.96 10.22 -17.94
N GLY A 225 -2.04 10.16 -16.62
CA GLY A 225 -3.16 9.62 -15.87
C GLY A 225 -4.45 10.44 -15.88
N PRO A 226 -5.51 9.87 -15.28
CA PRO A 226 -6.83 10.50 -15.24
C PRO A 226 -6.89 11.76 -14.39
N TYR A 227 -5.89 12.03 -13.53
CA TYR A 227 -5.87 13.21 -12.68
C TYR A 227 -4.56 14.00 -12.78
N MET A 228 -4.67 15.28 -12.45
CA MET A 228 -3.57 16.23 -12.33
C MET A 228 -3.53 16.79 -10.92
N LEU A 229 -2.35 17.16 -10.43
CA LEU A 229 -2.23 17.96 -9.22
C LEU A 229 -2.87 19.34 -9.45
N TYR A 230 -3.93 19.66 -8.70
CA TYR A 230 -4.56 20.98 -8.73
C TYR A 230 -3.96 21.93 -7.71
N SER A 231 -3.79 21.47 -6.47
CA SER A 231 -3.18 22.24 -5.40
C SER A 231 -2.62 21.34 -4.31
N PHE A 232 -1.54 21.82 -3.69
CA PHE A 232 -0.91 21.19 -2.54
C PHE A 232 -0.87 22.15 -1.35
N SER A 233 -1.17 21.61 -0.16
CA SER A 233 -0.77 22.17 1.13
C SER A 233 -0.46 21.02 2.10
N PRO A 234 0.31 21.26 3.18
CA PRO A 234 0.56 20.22 4.17
C PRO A 234 -0.72 19.66 4.82
N GLN A 235 -1.85 20.37 4.73
CA GLN A 235 -3.14 19.96 5.29
C GLN A 235 -4.07 19.28 4.27
N GLN A 236 -3.80 19.41 2.96
CA GLN A 236 -4.68 18.88 1.92
C GLN A 236 -3.97 18.81 0.56
N ILE A 237 -4.13 17.68 -0.12
CA ILE A 237 -3.85 17.54 -1.56
C ILE A 237 -5.19 17.56 -2.31
N VAL A 238 -5.22 18.26 -3.45
CA VAL A 238 -6.36 18.27 -4.36
C VAL A 238 -5.89 17.81 -5.73
N LEU A 239 -6.50 16.73 -6.22
CA LEU A 239 -6.34 16.29 -7.60
C LEU A 239 -7.60 16.67 -8.41
N VAL A 240 -7.41 17.01 -9.68
CA VAL A 240 -8.48 17.36 -10.62
C VAL A 240 -8.43 16.47 -11.84
N ALA A 241 -9.60 16.10 -12.38
CA ALA A 241 -9.71 15.34 -13.61
C ALA A 241 -8.87 15.95 -14.76
N ASN A 242 -8.13 15.11 -15.47
CA ASN A 242 -7.36 15.45 -16.65
C ASN A 242 -8.33 15.63 -17.85
N PRO A 243 -8.50 16.86 -18.38
CA PRO A 243 -9.42 17.12 -19.48
C PRO A 243 -8.98 16.50 -20.81
N HIS A 244 -7.73 16.02 -20.88
CA HIS A 244 -7.12 15.39 -22.04
C HIS A 244 -6.86 13.91 -21.81
N TYR A 245 -7.53 13.30 -20.82
CA TYR A 245 -7.35 11.88 -20.55
C TYR A 245 -7.75 11.04 -21.77
N TRP A 246 -6.93 10.04 -22.07
CA TRP A 246 -7.02 9.28 -23.31
C TRP A 246 -8.26 8.38 -23.37
N MET A 247 -8.87 8.05 -22.23
CA MET A 247 -10.15 7.35 -22.17
C MET A 247 -11.32 8.34 -22.23
N PRO A 248 -12.11 8.36 -23.32
CA PRO A 248 -13.21 9.30 -23.46
C PRO A 248 -14.26 9.12 -22.36
N GLY A 249 -14.65 10.22 -21.72
CA GLY A 249 -15.68 10.23 -20.66
C GLY A 249 -15.15 9.92 -19.25
N GLU A 250 -13.85 9.66 -19.11
CA GLU A 250 -13.19 9.44 -17.84
C GLU A 250 -12.23 10.60 -17.46
N PRO A 251 -11.92 10.78 -16.16
CA PRO A 251 -12.62 10.18 -15.02
C PRO A 251 -13.98 10.85 -14.77
N ARG A 252 -14.92 10.10 -14.17
CA ARG A 252 -16.29 10.58 -13.87
C ARG A 252 -16.39 11.39 -12.57
N ILE A 253 -15.42 11.25 -11.68
CA ILE A 253 -15.28 12.08 -10.47
C ILE A 253 -14.35 13.24 -10.80
N LYS A 254 -14.77 14.47 -10.47
CA LYS A 254 -14.06 15.68 -10.92
C LYS A 254 -12.87 16.03 -10.04
N TYR A 255 -13.03 15.89 -8.72
CA TYR A 255 -12.01 16.23 -7.73
C TYR A 255 -11.82 15.12 -6.72
N LEU A 256 -10.56 14.82 -6.40
CA LEU A 256 -10.19 13.96 -5.29
C LEU A 256 -9.50 14.82 -4.23
N LEU A 257 -10.04 14.81 -3.02
CA LEU A 257 -9.51 15.59 -1.91
C LEU A 257 -8.89 14.65 -0.88
N TYR A 258 -7.62 14.84 -0.58
CA TYR A 258 -6.88 14.07 0.43
C TYR A 258 -6.56 14.98 1.61
N PRO A 259 -7.44 15.09 2.63
CA PRO A 259 -7.13 15.82 3.85
C PRO A 259 -6.04 15.11 4.64
N ALA A 260 -5.21 15.89 5.34
CA ALA A 260 -4.22 15.36 6.27
C ALA A 260 -4.91 14.97 7.58
N GLU A 261 -4.82 13.69 7.95
CA GLU A 261 -5.32 13.18 9.23
C GLU A 261 -4.15 12.75 10.12
N ALA A 262 -4.15 13.22 11.37
CA ALA A 262 -3.02 13.06 12.28
C ALA A 262 -3.02 11.74 13.06
N SER A 263 -4.16 11.06 13.16
CA SER A 263 -4.35 9.77 13.83
C SER A 263 -5.70 9.17 13.43
N ASN A 264 -5.96 7.93 13.84
CA ASN A 264 -7.28 7.29 13.65
C ASN A 264 -8.39 8.15 14.27
N VAL A 265 -8.25 8.64 15.50
CA VAL A 265 -9.31 9.37 16.23
C VAL A 265 -10.01 10.52 15.45
N PRO A 266 -9.31 11.53 14.88
CA PRO A 266 -9.95 12.56 14.06
C PRO A 266 -10.47 12.00 12.73
N ALA A 267 -9.77 11.06 12.10
CA ALA A 267 -10.17 10.43 10.84
C ALA A 267 -11.48 9.64 11.00
N ASP A 268 -11.55 8.80 12.02
CA ASP A 268 -12.72 8.06 12.52
C ASP A 268 -13.89 9.00 12.78
N THR A 269 -13.65 10.12 13.46
CA THR A 269 -14.70 11.12 13.71
C THR A 269 -15.26 11.67 12.39
N ALA A 270 -14.40 11.98 11.42
CA ALA A 270 -14.81 12.48 10.12
C ALA A 270 -15.54 11.42 9.29
N LEU A 271 -15.03 10.18 9.26
CA LEU A 271 -15.64 9.02 8.61
C LEU A 271 -17.04 8.77 9.17
N ASN A 272 -17.14 8.64 10.50
CA ASN A 272 -18.39 8.40 11.21
C ASN A 272 -19.41 9.55 11.03
N ASN A 273 -18.99 10.73 10.61
CA ASN A 273 -19.87 11.86 10.30
C ASN A 273 -20.19 11.99 8.80
N GLY A 274 -19.74 11.04 7.96
CA GLY A 274 -19.95 11.04 6.51
C GLY A 274 -19.11 12.07 5.76
N GLN A 275 -18.04 12.58 6.37
CA GLN A 275 -17.17 13.59 5.77
C GLN A 275 -16.08 12.97 4.90
N ILE A 276 -15.81 11.68 5.06
CA ILE A 276 -14.88 10.89 4.23
C ILE A 276 -15.71 9.96 3.35
N THR A 277 -15.39 9.90 2.06
CA THR A 277 -16.10 9.08 1.08
C THR A 277 -15.43 7.73 0.86
N TRP A 278 -14.10 7.69 0.86
CA TRP A 278 -13.28 6.49 0.71
C TRP A 278 -12.17 6.50 1.76
N ALA A 279 -12.12 5.47 2.58
CA ALA A 279 -11.15 5.36 3.65
C ALA A 279 -10.47 3.99 3.65
N GLY A 280 -9.29 3.96 4.25
CA GLY A 280 -8.63 2.74 4.69
C GLY A 280 -8.13 2.94 6.11
N LEU A 281 -9.06 2.93 7.06
CA LEU A 281 -8.82 3.26 8.46
C LEU A 281 -9.07 2.05 9.37
N PHE A 282 -8.38 2.01 10.50
CA PHE A 282 -8.86 1.20 11.61
C PHE A 282 -9.93 2.01 12.37
N GLU A 283 -11.18 1.53 12.38
CA GLU A 283 -12.26 2.09 13.21
C GLU A 283 -12.71 1.06 14.28
N PRO A 284 -12.52 1.36 15.58
CA PRO A 284 -12.97 0.47 16.65
C PRO A 284 -14.50 0.34 16.63
N ASN A 285 -15.01 -0.89 16.67
CA ASN A 285 -16.46 -1.15 16.66
C ASN A 285 -17.21 -0.50 15.46
N ILE A 286 -16.62 -0.63 14.27
CA ILE A 286 -17.08 -0.03 13.00
C ILE A 286 -18.56 -0.28 12.70
N GLN A 287 -19.08 -1.45 13.08
CA GLN A 287 -20.49 -1.76 12.88
C GLN A 287 -21.41 -0.77 13.60
N GLN A 288 -21.04 -0.30 14.79
CA GLN A 288 -21.86 0.63 15.58
C GLN A 288 -21.48 2.09 15.34
N ASN A 289 -20.19 2.37 15.21
CA ASN A 289 -19.71 3.75 15.10
C ASN A 289 -19.93 4.32 13.69
N PHE A 290 -19.83 3.47 12.67
CA PHE A 290 -19.94 3.84 11.26
C PHE A 290 -21.23 3.31 10.63
N VAL A 291 -21.33 2.00 10.38
CA VAL A 291 -22.43 1.41 9.58
C VAL A 291 -23.81 1.68 10.17
N ALA A 292 -23.99 1.53 11.48
CA ALA A 292 -25.29 1.72 12.13
C ALA A 292 -25.83 3.16 12.03
N LYS A 293 -24.98 4.15 11.72
CA LYS A 293 -25.43 5.54 11.52
C LYS A 293 -26.21 5.72 10.23
N ASP A 294 -25.83 5.00 9.17
CA ASP A 294 -26.56 4.95 7.90
C ASP A 294 -26.32 3.61 7.18
N PRO A 295 -27.04 2.52 7.55
CA PRO A 295 -26.80 1.19 7.01
C PRO A 295 -27.07 1.06 5.50
N ALA A 296 -27.78 2.02 4.91
CA ALA A 296 -28.01 2.04 3.47
C ALA A 296 -26.78 2.55 2.71
N HIS A 297 -25.98 3.43 3.34
CA HIS A 297 -24.92 4.13 2.63
C HIS A 297 -23.49 3.93 3.16
N TYR A 298 -23.32 3.52 4.41
CA TYR A 298 -22.02 3.41 5.06
C TYR A 298 -21.62 1.95 5.11
N HIS A 299 -20.55 1.60 4.41
CA HIS A 299 -20.15 0.21 4.16
C HIS A 299 -18.65 0.03 4.35
N TYR A 300 -18.25 -1.18 4.71
CA TYR A 300 -16.84 -1.55 4.82
C TYR A 300 -16.64 -2.99 4.35
N TYR A 301 -15.42 -3.34 3.96
CA TYR A 301 -15.04 -4.71 3.72
C TYR A 301 -13.55 -4.95 4.01
N PHE A 302 -13.28 -5.60 5.13
CA PHE A 302 -11.93 -5.92 5.59
C PHE A 302 -11.54 -7.31 5.10
N ALA A 303 -10.99 -7.37 3.89
CA ALA A 303 -10.46 -8.62 3.35
C ALA A 303 -9.19 -9.02 4.13
N PRO A 304 -8.99 -10.32 4.43
CA PRO A 304 -7.74 -10.77 5.04
C PRO A 304 -6.53 -10.46 4.16
N SER A 305 -5.43 -10.09 4.80
CA SER A 305 -4.17 -9.67 4.20
C SER A 305 -2.98 -10.46 4.77
N SER A 306 -1.77 -10.07 4.39
CA SER A 306 -0.52 -10.60 4.91
C SER A 306 -0.41 -10.39 6.42
N PRO A 307 0.39 -11.21 7.13
CA PRO A 307 0.59 -11.01 8.56
C PRO A 307 1.12 -9.60 8.89
N GLN A 308 0.64 -9.01 9.98
CA GLN A 308 1.31 -7.85 10.59
C GLN A 308 2.54 -8.35 11.34
N MET A 309 3.70 -7.83 10.96
CA MET A 309 5.01 -8.36 11.34
C MET A 309 5.65 -7.52 12.44
N VAL A 310 6.31 -8.17 13.39
CA VAL A 310 7.25 -7.52 14.32
C VAL A 310 8.66 -7.95 13.96
N LEU A 311 9.50 -6.96 13.63
CA LEU A 311 10.89 -7.19 13.25
C LEU A 311 11.77 -7.10 14.49
N PHE A 312 12.79 -7.96 14.53
CA PHE A 312 13.89 -7.86 15.47
C PHE A 312 15.10 -7.25 14.79
N ASN A 313 15.74 -6.24 15.38
CA ASN A 313 17.03 -5.79 14.88
C ASN A 313 18.13 -6.79 15.27
N ASP A 314 18.49 -7.71 14.36
CA ASP A 314 19.45 -8.80 14.56
C ASP A 314 20.90 -8.30 14.76
N MET A 315 21.16 -6.99 14.64
CA MET A 315 22.45 -6.36 14.98
C MET A 315 22.49 -5.77 16.40
N ARG A 316 21.38 -5.80 17.16
CA ARG A 316 21.31 -5.25 18.53
C ARG A 316 21.18 -6.36 19.57
N TRP A 317 22.20 -6.54 20.40
CA TRP A 317 22.11 -7.45 21.54
C TRP A 317 21.05 -6.98 22.56
N PRO A 318 20.24 -7.88 23.16
CA PRO A 318 20.27 -9.34 23.02
C PRO A 318 19.39 -9.91 21.90
N LEU A 319 18.76 -9.07 21.07
CA LEU A 319 17.97 -9.53 19.92
C LEU A 319 18.78 -10.22 18.84
N THR A 320 20.11 -10.36 18.99
CA THR A 320 20.99 -11.23 18.20
C THR A 320 20.83 -12.72 18.54
N ASP A 321 20.19 -13.06 19.66
CA ASP A 321 19.99 -14.45 20.10
C ASP A 321 18.63 -15.00 19.64
N PRO A 322 18.60 -16.01 18.74
CA PRO A 322 17.34 -16.59 18.25
C PRO A 322 16.51 -17.25 19.35
N VAL A 323 17.13 -17.77 20.41
CA VAL A 323 16.39 -18.38 21.53
C VAL A 323 15.57 -17.32 22.27
N LEU A 324 16.12 -16.12 22.44
CA LEU A 324 15.39 -15.01 23.04
C LEU A 324 14.23 -14.56 22.14
N ARG A 325 14.46 -14.49 20.82
CA ARG A 325 13.42 -14.14 19.83
C ARG A 325 12.27 -15.15 19.81
N GLU A 326 12.58 -16.44 19.86
CA GLU A 326 11.59 -17.51 19.98
C GLU A 326 10.79 -17.39 21.29
N ALA A 327 11.46 -17.17 22.43
CA ALA A 327 10.77 -17.00 23.71
C ALA A 327 9.86 -15.75 23.74
N ILE A 328 10.29 -14.64 23.12
CA ILE A 328 9.46 -13.45 22.91
C ILE A 328 8.21 -13.82 22.12
N TYR A 329 8.37 -14.49 20.98
CA TYR A 329 7.24 -14.92 20.14
C TYR A 329 6.26 -15.82 20.90
N MET A 330 6.77 -16.82 21.62
CA MET A 330 5.96 -17.78 22.38
C MET A 330 5.16 -17.11 23.50
N ALA A 331 5.68 -16.04 24.12
CA ALA A 331 5.02 -15.39 25.25
C ALA A 331 3.80 -14.53 24.87
N ILE A 332 3.70 -14.10 23.61
CA ILE A 332 2.67 -13.14 23.15
C ILE A 332 1.28 -13.77 23.08
N ASN A 333 0.30 -13.13 23.72
CA ASN A 333 -1.11 -13.47 23.66
C ASN A 333 -1.79 -12.81 22.44
N ARG A 334 -1.73 -13.49 21.30
CA ARG A 334 -2.36 -13.04 20.05
C ARG A 334 -3.88 -12.95 20.13
N THR A 335 -4.52 -13.70 21.02
CA THR A 335 -5.98 -13.62 21.21
C THR A 335 -6.36 -12.33 21.94
N ALA A 336 -5.55 -11.87 22.90
CA ALA A 336 -5.76 -10.58 23.53
C ALA A 336 -5.58 -9.46 22.51
N ILE A 337 -4.54 -9.53 21.68
CA ILE A 337 -4.31 -8.59 20.56
C ILE A 337 -5.52 -8.57 19.61
N TYR A 338 -5.95 -9.73 19.11
CA TYR A 338 -7.11 -9.85 18.22
C TYR A 338 -8.38 -9.16 18.74
N TYR A 339 -8.71 -9.33 20.02
CA TYR A 339 -9.96 -8.80 20.58
C TYR A 339 -9.84 -7.39 21.16
N LEU A 340 -8.68 -7.02 21.72
CA LEU A 340 -8.50 -5.77 22.45
C LEU A 340 -7.79 -4.69 21.62
N GLY A 341 -6.86 -5.08 20.77
CA GLY A 341 -6.20 -4.18 19.81
C GLY A 341 -6.99 -4.09 18.51
N GLU A 342 -7.32 -5.24 17.93
CA GLU A 342 -7.86 -5.34 16.55
C GLU A 342 -9.38 -5.49 16.44
N TYR A 343 -10.10 -5.44 17.58
CA TYR A 343 -11.58 -5.48 17.64
C TYR A 343 -12.25 -6.64 16.89
N GLY A 344 -11.53 -7.74 16.70
CA GLY A 344 -12.04 -8.91 16.00
C GLY A 344 -11.85 -8.90 14.48
N TYR A 345 -11.14 -7.93 13.91
CA TYR A 345 -10.96 -7.78 12.47
C TYR A 345 -9.78 -8.61 11.92
N GLU A 346 -8.66 -8.65 12.63
CA GLU A 346 -7.42 -9.29 12.21
C GLU A 346 -7.13 -10.58 13.01
N PRO A 347 -7.48 -11.79 12.51
CA PRO A 347 -7.39 -13.01 13.31
C PRO A 347 -5.94 -13.35 13.71
N PRO A 348 -5.70 -14.01 14.86
CA PRO A 348 -4.36 -14.42 15.30
C PRO A 348 -3.60 -15.20 14.22
N THR A 349 -2.30 -14.91 14.06
CA THR A 349 -1.45 -15.78 13.23
C THR A 349 -1.36 -17.17 13.83
N THR A 350 -1.36 -18.18 12.96
CA THR A 350 -1.17 -19.59 13.35
C THR A 350 0.27 -20.04 13.20
N THR A 351 1.15 -19.22 12.62
CA THR A 351 2.57 -19.49 12.43
C THR A 351 3.36 -18.18 12.56
N PRO A 352 4.66 -18.21 12.93
CA PRO A 352 5.52 -17.02 12.92
C PRO A 352 5.92 -16.55 11.52
N LEU A 353 5.56 -17.30 10.47
CA LEU A 353 6.04 -17.08 9.11
C LEU A 353 5.41 -15.82 8.50
N PRO A 354 6.06 -15.19 7.51
CA PRO A 354 5.50 -14.04 6.78
C PRO A 354 4.39 -14.46 5.79
N LEU A 355 3.99 -15.74 5.78
CA LEU A 355 3.04 -16.23 4.80
C LEU A 355 1.59 -15.87 5.20
N PRO A 356 0.77 -15.37 4.25
CA PRO A 356 -0.66 -15.25 4.47
C PRO A 356 -1.28 -16.65 4.66
N ILE A 357 -2.40 -16.71 5.38
CA ILE A 357 -3.02 -18.00 5.78
C ILE A 357 -3.33 -18.91 4.58
N GLN A 358 -3.69 -18.32 3.44
CA GLN A 358 -4.02 -19.03 2.20
C GLN A 358 -2.81 -19.72 1.56
N MET A 359 -1.59 -19.28 1.87
CA MET A 359 -0.34 -19.80 1.30
C MET A 359 0.36 -20.83 2.20
N LEU A 360 -0.16 -21.11 3.40
CA LEU A 360 0.44 -22.11 4.30
C LEU A 360 0.36 -23.54 3.75
N ASN A 361 -0.54 -23.80 2.80
CA ASN A 361 -0.71 -25.12 2.16
C ASN A 361 0.53 -25.60 1.36
N VAL A 362 1.47 -24.69 1.05
CA VAL A 362 2.74 -25.01 0.41
C VAL A 362 3.71 -25.75 1.36
N LEU A 363 3.49 -25.62 2.66
CA LEU A 363 4.35 -26.23 3.67
C LEU A 363 4.01 -27.72 3.83
N ASN A 364 5.05 -28.53 3.99
CA ASN A 364 4.86 -29.92 4.37
C ASN A 364 4.33 -30.00 5.82
N SER A 365 3.66 -31.10 6.15
CA SER A 365 2.97 -31.24 7.44
C SER A 365 3.90 -31.11 8.64
N SER A 366 5.17 -31.55 8.53
CA SER A 366 6.14 -31.45 9.63
C SER A 366 6.55 -30.00 9.90
N VAL A 367 6.81 -29.22 8.84
CA VAL A 367 7.18 -27.80 8.96
C VAL A 367 6.01 -26.99 9.48
N LEU A 368 4.81 -27.21 8.94
CA LEU A 368 3.60 -26.55 9.43
C LEU A 368 3.35 -26.85 10.91
N GLN A 369 3.44 -28.12 11.32
CA GLN A 369 3.25 -28.50 12.72
C GLN A 369 4.28 -27.87 13.66
N MET A 370 5.55 -27.78 13.25
CA MET A 370 6.57 -27.07 14.03
C MET A 370 6.21 -25.58 14.16
N ALA A 371 5.78 -24.94 13.07
CA ALA A 371 5.40 -23.54 13.06
C ALA A 371 4.18 -23.24 13.96
N GLU A 372 3.16 -24.10 13.93
CA GLU A 372 1.96 -23.99 14.75
C GLU A 372 2.25 -24.17 16.24
N GLN A 373 3.16 -25.08 16.61
CA GLN A 373 3.55 -25.30 18.01
C GLN A 373 4.20 -24.07 18.65
N MET A 374 4.89 -23.25 17.86
CA MET A 374 5.50 -22.00 18.34
C MET A 374 4.48 -20.89 18.54
N ALA A 375 3.27 -21.01 17.97
CA ALA A 375 2.27 -19.95 17.86
C ALA A 375 1.01 -20.21 18.71
N PRO A 376 1.10 -20.50 20.02
CA PRO A 376 -0.09 -20.71 20.83
C PRO A 376 -0.95 -19.42 20.85
N PRO A 377 -2.27 -19.48 20.58
CA PRO A 377 -3.09 -18.28 20.45
C PRO A 377 -3.14 -17.39 21.70
N GLN A 378 -2.97 -17.98 22.89
CA GLN A 378 -3.00 -17.29 24.17
C GLN A 378 -1.59 -16.91 24.69
N GLY A 379 -0.55 -17.19 23.90
CA GLY A 379 0.82 -17.22 24.41
C GLY A 379 1.06 -18.40 25.36
N ASN A 380 2.33 -18.67 25.65
CA ASN A 380 2.75 -19.68 26.60
C ASN A 380 3.99 -19.23 27.36
N VAL A 381 3.77 -18.35 28.35
CA VAL A 381 4.80 -17.81 29.24
C VAL A 381 5.62 -18.91 29.93
N THR A 382 4.97 -20.00 30.35
CA THR A 382 5.66 -21.12 31.00
C THR A 382 6.64 -21.80 30.05
N ALA A 383 6.22 -22.11 28.82
CA ALA A 383 7.09 -22.73 27.84
C ALA A 383 8.21 -21.78 27.39
N ALA A 384 7.92 -20.47 27.25
CA ALA A 384 8.94 -19.46 26.98
C ALA A 384 10.01 -19.40 28.08
N LEU A 385 9.61 -19.40 29.35
CA LEU A 385 10.55 -19.44 30.49
C LEU A 385 11.35 -20.75 30.53
N GLN A 386 10.73 -21.89 30.24
CA GLN A 386 11.43 -23.18 30.17
C GLN A 386 12.45 -23.22 29.03
N LEU A 387 12.09 -22.67 27.85
CA LEU A 387 13.00 -22.52 26.72
C LEU A 387 14.21 -21.68 27.12
N LEU A 388 13.98 -20.50 27.69
CA LEU A 388 15.01 -19.59 28.19
C LEU A 388 15.93 -20.28 29.22
N GLU A 389 15.35 -20.93 30.23
CA GLU A 389 16.09 -21.62 31.29
C GLU A 389 16.97 -22.74 30.73
N SER A 390 16.44 -23.54 29.80
CA SER A 390 17.20 -24.63 29.15
C SER A 390 18.41 -24.14 28.34
N HIS A 391 18.44 -22.87 27.95
CA HIS A 391 19.54 -22.22 27.23
C HIS A 391 20.38 -21.30 28.13
N GLY A 392 20.18 -21.36 29.46
CA GLY A 392 21.04 -20.70 30.44
C GLY A 392 20.60 -19.28 30.83
N TYR A 393 19.46 -18.80 30.34
CA TYR A 393 18.85 -17.58 30.85
C TYR A 393 18.27 -17.83 32.25
N LYS A 394 18.22 -16.78 33.07
CA LYS A 394 17.70 -16.87 34.45
C LYS A 394 16.84 -15.67 34.78
N LEU A 395 15.65 -15.91 35.33
CA LEU A 395 14.82 -14.85 35.86
C LEU A 395 15.27 -14.53 37.30
N VAL A 396 15.82 -13.34 37.53
CA VAL A 396 16.31 -12.89 38.85
C VAL A 396 15.58 -11.60 39.23
N ASN A 397 14.81 -11.64 40.33
CA ASN A 397 14.03 -10.49 40.81
C ASN A 397 13.11 -9.86 39.72
N GLY A 398 12.54 -10.69 38.85
CA GLY A 398 11.68 -10.24 37.75
C GLY A 398 12.41 -9.65 36.54
N GLN A 399 13.75 -9.71 36.51
CA GLN A 399 14.56 -9.32 35.35
C GLN A 399 15.23 -10.55 34.74
N LEU A 400 15.18 -10.67 33.42
CA LEU A 400 15.84 -11.75 32.70
C LEU A 400 17.36 -11.49 32.63
N ILE A 401 18.15 -12.48 33.01
CA ILE A 401 19.61 -12.46 32.95
C ILE A 401 20.06 -13.45 31.88
N ALA A 402 20.88 -12.99 30.94
CA ALA A 402 21.40 -13.80 29.85
C ALA A 402 22.48 -14.79 30.32
N PRO A 403 22.82 -15.84 29.53
CA PRO A 403 23.81 -16.85 29.91
C PRO A 403 25.20 -16.28 30.22
N ASN A 404 25.53 -15.12 29.62
CA ASN A 404 26.78 -14.39 29.88
C ASN A 404 26.78 -13.61 31.23
N GLY A 405 25.71 -13.70 32.02
CA GLY A 405 25.53 -13.01 33.30
C GLY A 405 25.06 -11.55 33.18
N THR A 406 24.85 -11.03 31.97
CA THR A 406 24.37 -9.66 31.75
C THR A 406 22.85 -9.63 31.82
N ALA A 407 22.30 -8.62 32.49
CA ALA A 407 20.85 -8.41 32.49
C ALA A 407 20.37 -8.00 31.09
N VAL A 408 19.26 -8.57 30.64
CA VAL A 408 18.57 -8.12 29.42
C VAL A 408 18.16 -6.66 29.64
N PRO A 409 18.56 -5.75 28.74
CA PRO A 409 18.31 -4.33 28.88
C PRO A 409 16.84 -4.01 28.62
N THR A 410 16.40 -2.83 29.04
CA THR A 410 15.14 -2.27 28.55
C THR A 410 15.25 -2.04 27.05
N MET A 411 14.33 -2.61 26.30
CA MET A 411 14.23 -2.46 24.85
C MET A 411 13.08 -1.52 24.50
N THR A 412 12.97 -1.16 23.22
CA THR A 412 11.86 -0.38 22.70
C THR A 412 11.11 -1.17 21.63
N ILE A 413 9.82 -0.92 21.51
CA ILE A 413 9.01 -1.40 20.39
C ILE A 413 8.24 -0.21 19.82
N MET A 414 8.16 -0.12 18.49
CA MET A 414 7.62 1.07 17.84
C MET A 414 6.64 0.79 16.71
N ALA A 415 5.67 1.69 16.60
CA ALA A 415 4.65 1.80 15.56
C ALA A 415 4.48 3.28 15.18
N PRO A 416 3.86 3.60 14.04
CA PRO A 416 3.53 4.99 13.71
C PRO A 416 2.60 5.63 14.73
N ALA A 417 2.85 6.90 15.06
CA ALA A 417 1.97 7.69 15.91
C ALA A 417 0.54 7.74 15.35
N GLY A 418 -0.44 7.44 16.20
CA GLY A 418 -1.85 7.64 15.87
C GLY A 418 -2.54 6.44 15.23
N TRP A 419 -1.80 5.35 14.98
CA TRP A 419 -2.35 4.05 14.58
C TRP A 419 -2.74 3.30 15.86
N THR A 420 -3.96 3.59 16.33
CA THR A 420 -4.41 3.25 17.70
C THR A 420 -4.53 1.75 17.96
N ASP A 421 -4.79 0.98 16.92
CA ASP A 421 -4.75 -0.48 16.85
C ASP A 421 -3.34 -0.98 17.18
N TRP A 422 -2.33 -0.58 16.42
CA TRP A 422 -0.95 -0.95 16.68
C TRP A 422 -0.44 -0.41 18.02
N ASP A 423 -0.83 0.80 18.43
CA ASP A 423 -0.48 1.34 19.75
C ASP A 423 -0.99 0.43 20.89
N ALA A 424 -2.19 -0.14 20.75
CA ALA A 424 -2.75 -1.10 21.68
C ALA A 424 -2.01 -2.44 21.64
N ASP A 425 -1.70 -2.95 20.45
CA ASP A 425 -0.94 -4.19 20.25
C ASP A 425 0.43 -4.12 20.89
N LEU A 426 1.17 -3.03 20.67
CA LEU A 426 2.48 -2.82 21.27
C LEU A 426 2.40 -2.78 22.81
N SER A 427 1.32 -2.22 23.36
CA SER A 427 1.09 -2.19 24.80
C SER A 427 0.81 -3.58 25.37
N LEU A 428 0.04 -4.40 24.66
CA LEU A 428 -0.25 -5.79 25.02
C LEU A 428 1.02 -6.66 24.93
N ILE A 429 1.79 -6.53 23.85
CA ILE A 429 3.09 -7.19 23.69
C ILE A 429 4.02 -6.80 24.85
N ALA A 430 4.16 -5.51 25.16
CA ALA A 430 5.00 -5.07 26.27
C ALA A 430 4.56 -5.64 27.63
N GLN A 431 3.25 -5.78 27.86
CA GLN A 431 2.69 -6.43 29.04
C GLN A 431 3.05 -7.92 29.10
N ASP A 432 2.96 -8.64 27.98
CA ASP A 432 3.29 -10.07 27.91
C ASP A 432 4.77 -10.33 28.12
N LEU A 433 5.64 -9.52 27.50
CA LEU A 433 7.09 -9.67 27.62
C LEU A 433 7.60 -9.39 29.05
N LYS A 434 6.89 -8.56 29.81
CA LYS A 434 7.17 -8.36 31.24
C LYS A 434 7.02 -9.66 32.04
N GLN A 435 6.14 -10.57 31.64
CA GLN A 435 5.91 -11.85 32.33
C GLN A 435 7.12 -12.79 32.22
N ILE A 436 7.95 -12.63 31.18
CA ILE A 436 9.22 -13.36 31.00
C ILE A 436 10.45 -12.55 31.42
N GLY A 437 10.24 -11.43 32.12
CA GLY A 437 11.31 -10.60 32.69
C GLY A 437 11.99 -9.64 31.71
N ILE A 438 11.34 -9.36 30.57
CA ILE A 438 11.81 -8.41 29.56
C ILE A 438 11.00 -7.11 29.69
N THR A 439 11.68 -5.98 29.86
CA THR A 439 11.01 -4.67 29.87
C THR A 439 11.09 -4.03 28.50
N VAL A 440 9.94 -3.65 27.95
CA VAL A 440 9.83 -2.99 26.65
C VAL A 440 9.06 -1.69 26.80
N GLU A 441 9.61 -0.61 26.26
CA GLU A 441 8.96 0.71 26.19
C GLU A 441 8.34 0.92 24.81
N VAL A 442 7.07 1.28 24.77
CA VAL A 442 6.35 1.60 23.53
C VAL A 442 6.74 3.00 23.06
N GLN A 443 7.07 3.13 21.78
CA GLN A 443 7.39 4.40 21.13
C GLN A 443 6.53 4.60 19.89
N THR A 444 5.93 5.78 19.77
CA THR A 444 5.02 6.11 18.69
C THR A 444 5.48 7.38 17.96
N PRO A 445 6.61 7.34 17.22
CA PRO A 445 7.07 8.49 16.46
C PRO A 445 6.19 8.74 15.22
N PRO A 446 6.18 9.96 14.65
CA PRO A 446 5.46 10.23 13.40
C PRO A 446 5.85 9.24 12.29
N PHE A 447 4.91 8.89 11.40
CA PHE A 447 5.10 7.87 10.35
C PHE A 447 6.45 7.99 9.62
N SER A 448 6.80 9.17 9.12
CA SER A 448 8.06 9.39 8.40
C SER A 448 9.32 9.14 9.25
N THR A 449 9.25 9.44 10.56
CA THR A 449 10.34 9.18 11.51
C THR A 449 10.40 7.70 11.87
N TRP A 450 9.26 7.08 12.13
CA TRP A 450 9.14 5.63 12.35
C TRP A 450 9.74 4.86 11.17
N TYR A 451 9.31 5.17 9.95
CA TYR A 451 9.76 4.46 8.74
C TYR A 451 11.25 4.70 8.48
N ASN A 452 11.76 5.91 8.71
CA ASN A 452 13.20 6.18 8.64
C ASN A 452 13.99 5.34 9.66
N TYR A 453 13.50 5.18 10.88
CA TYR A 453 14.14 4.31 11.87
C TYR A 453 14.13 2.85 11.44
N MET A 454 13.01 2.35 10.91
CA MET A 454 12.92 1.01 10.31
C MET A 454 13.95 0.85 9.18
N GLN A 455 13.99 1.78 8.23
CA GLN A 455 14.92 1.77 7.12
C GLN A 455 16.39 1.89 7.52
N THR A 456 16.72 2.58 8.62
CA THR A 456 18.11 2.80 9.07
C THR A 456 18.58 1.82 10.14
N GLY A 457 17.69 0.97 10.67
CA GLY A 457 18.03 0.03 11.74
C GLY A 457 18.22 0.74 13.09
N ASN A 458 17.62 1.91 13.26
CA ASN A 458 17.68 2.71 14.48
C ASN A 458 16.61 2.33 15.52
N TYR A 459 16.23 1.06 15.57
CA TYR A 459 15.18 0.52 16.43
C TYR A 459 15.61 -0.80 17.07
N TRP A 460 14.90 -1.24 18.10
CA TRP A 460 15.04 -2.57 18.71
C TRP A 460 14.06 -3.54 18.09
N MET A 461 12.76 -3.32 18.33
CA MET A 461 11.65 -4.00 17.68
C MET A 461 10.75 -2.97 17.01
N GLY A 462 10.12 -3.35 15.90
CA GLY A 462 9.18 -2.48 15.19
C GLY A 462 8.10 -3.29 14.52
N MET A 463 6.84 -2.89 14.71
CA MET A 463 5.71 -3.45 14.00
C MET A 463 5.60 -2.81 12.63
N ILE A 464 5.35 -3.60 11.59
CA ILE A 464 5.27 -3.20 10.18
C ILE A 464 4.40 -4.20 9.42
N TRP A 465 3.81 -3.77 8.31
CA TRP A 465 3.20 -4.67 7.33
C TRP A 465 4.27 -5.59 6.70
N ASP A 466 3.86 -6.55 5.87
CA ASP A 466 4.83 -7.40 5.19
C ASP A 466 5.71 -6.59 4.21
N LEU A 467 7.01 -6.86 4.17
CA LEU A 467 7.95 -6.06 3.37
C LEU A 467 7.75 -6.22 1.87
N ILE A 468 7.36 -7.42 1.41
CA ILE A 468 7.04 -7.70 0.01
C ILE A 468 5.87 -8.66 -0.05
N THR A 469 4.87 -8.33 -0.86
CA THR A 469 3.74 -9.19 -1.17
C THR A 469 3.78 -9.62 -2.63
N GLY A 470 3.15 -10.75 -2.95
CA GLY A 470 3.07 -11.19 -4.33
C GLY A 470 2.27 -12.48 -4.51
N PRO A 471 2.14 -12.96 -5.76
CA PRO A 471 1.30 -14.11 -6.09
C PRO A 471 1.93 -15.47 -5.68
N ALA A 472 3.22 -15.51 -5.39
CA ALA A 472 3.93 -16.73 -4.99
C ALA A 472 4.50 -16.62 -3.55
N PRO A 473 4.60 -17.72 -2.79
CA PRO A 473 5.11 -17.70 -1.41
C PRO A 473 6.53 -17.13 -1.27
N VAL A 474 7.37 -17.20 -2.31
CA VAL A 474 8.75 -16.66 -2.26
C VAL A 474 8.80 -15.15 -2.01
N PHE A 475 7.81 -14.39 -2.48
CA PHE A 475 7.76 -12.93 -2.33
C PHE A 475 7.80 -12.52 -0.85
N TYR A 476 7.00 -13.20 -0.01
CA TYR A 476 6.91 -12.96 1.44
C TYR A 476 8.20 -13.27 2.20
N PHE A 477 9.06 -14.14 1.66
CA PHE A 477 10.37 -14.40 2.25
C PHE A 477 11.44 -13.44 1.73
N GLU A 478 11.32 -12.97 0.49
CA GLU A 478 12.33 -12.15 -0.18
C GLU A 478 12.64 -10.87 0.59
N GLY A 479 11.60 -10.18 1.08
CA GLY A 479 11.74 -8.90 1.78
C GLY A 479 12.65 -8.96 3.00
N TYR A 480 12.79 -10.14 3.61
CA TYR A 480 13.61 -10.40 4.80
C TYR A 480 14.91 -11.13 4.43
N LEU A 481 14.81 -12.17 3.61
CA LEU A 481 15.91 -13.10 3.32
C LEU A 481 16.82 -12.67 2.16
N TRP A 482 16.46 -11.61 1.44
CA TRP A 482 17.25 -11.12 0.31
C TRP A 482 17.45 -9.61 0.40
N ASN A 483 18.61 -9.14 -0.08
CA ASN A 483 18.90 -7.71 -0.17
C ASN A 483 19.44 -7.40 -1.57
N TRP A 484 18.60 -6.81 -2.42
CA TRP A 484 18.92 -6.51 -3.82
C TRP A 484 20.10 -5.54 -3.97
N TRP A 485 20.39 -4.73 -2.95
CA TRP A 485 21.45 -3.71 -3.00
C TRP A 485 22.80 -4.18 -2.50
N ASN A 486 22.82 -5.22 -1.66
CA ASN A 486 24.05 -5.74 -1.04
C ASN A 486 24.27 -7.22 -1.35
N SER A 487 23.74 -7.71 -2.48
CA SER A 487 23.91 -9.10 -2.92
C SER A 487 25.28 -9.34 -3.59
N PRO A 488 26.00 -10.43 -3.23
CA PRO A 488 25.67 -11.43 -2.21
C PRO A 488 26.29 -11.10 -0.83
N GLY A 489 25.44 -10.86 0.18
CA GLY A 489 25.73 -11.29 1.55
C GLY A 489 26.12 -10.26 2.61
N ASN A 490 26.06 -8.95 2.37
CA ASN A 490 26.33 -7.96 3.45
C ASN A 490 25.04 -7.42 4.06
N VAL A 491 24.91 -7.55 5.39
CA VAL A 491 23.90 -6.84 6.18
C VAL A 491 24.18 -5.34 6.08
N THR A 492 23.15 -4.54 5.80
CA THR A 492 23.26 -3.09 5.81
C THR A 492 23.53 -2.61 7.24
N PRO A 493 24.65 -1.91 7.52
CA PRO A 493 24.96 -1.44 8.87
C PRO A 493 23.88 -0.52 9.45
N ILE A 494 23.72 -0.53 10.77
CA ILE A 494 22.87 0.44 11.49
C ILE A 494 23.34 1.86 11.15
N GLY A 495 22.38 2.73 10.84
CA GLY A 495 22.58 4.11 10.37
C GLY A 495 22.43 4.25 8.86
N ASN A 496 22.54 3.17 8.10
CA ASN A 496 22.39 3.18 6.64
C ASN A 496 21.00 2.68 6.23
N THR A 497 20.39 3.38 5.27
CA THR A 497 19.07 3.07 4.72
C THR A 497 19.08 1.76 3.93
N THR A 498 18.05 0.92 4.12
CA THR A 498 17.74 -0.25 3.30
C THR A 498 16.22 -0.45 3.27
N TYR A 499 15.72 -1.07 2.21
CA TYR A 499 14.28 -1.31 2.00
C TYR A 499 13.96 -2.81 1.99
N PHE A 500 15.00 -3.64 2.08
CA PHE A 500 14.96 -5.09 2.18
C PHE A 500 15.86 -5.51 3.34
N ASN A 501 15.54 -6.60 4.00
CA ASN A 501 16.21 -7.08 5.21
C ASN A 501 16.32 -5.95 6.26
N MET A 502 15.19 -5.29 6.53
CA MET A 502 15.13 -4.20 7.52
C MET A 502 15.43 -4.71 8.93
N GLU A 503 15.22 -5.99 9.21
CA GLU A 503 15.56 -6.66 10.44
C GLU A 503 17.08 -6.90 10.62
N ARG A 504 17.88 -6.65 9.58
CA ARG A 504 19.35 -6.82 9.56
C ARG A 504 19.79 -8.27 9.82
N PHE A 505 18.95 -9.22 9.45
CA PHE A 505 19.23 -10.63 9.62
C PHE A 505 20.49 -11.02 8.85
N ASN A 506 21.47 -11.58 9.56
CA ASN A 506 22.73 -11.96 8.93
C ASN A 506 22.61 -13.32 8.23
N LEU A 507 22.44 -13.26 6.91
CA LEU A 507 22.21 -14.41 6.02
C LEU A 507 23.44 -15.31 5.84
N THR A 508 24.64 -14.82 6.15
CA THR A 508 25.92 -15.55 5.97
C THR A 508 26.44 -16.16 7.26
N SER A 509 26.37 -15.44 8.39
CA SER A 509 26.88 -15.94 9.68
C SER A 509 25.91 -16.86 10.40
N SER A 510 24.61 -16.77 10.09
CA SER A 510 23.60 -17.56 10.78
C SER A 510 23.63 -19.03 10.34
N LEU A 511 24.17 -19.35 9.17
CA LEU A 511 24.20 -20.70 8.62
C LEU A 511 25.49 -21.46 8.92
N ALA A 512 25.41 -22.80 8.91
CA ALA A 512 26.59 -23.64 8.94
C ALA A 512 27.41 -23.43 7.64
N PRO A 513 28.76 -23.51 7.68
CA PRO A 513 29.61 -23.28 6.50
C PRO A 513 29.29 -24.15 5.27
N SER A 514 28.59 -25.28 5.46
CA SER A 514 28.19 -26.23 4.42
C SER A 514 26.75 -26.07 3.93
N SER A 515 25.97 -25.14 4.49
CA SER A 515 24.58 -24.89 4.08
C SER A 515 24.53 -24.03 2.82
N THR A 516 23.50 -24.23 1.99
CA THR A 516 23.12 -23.25 0.96
C THR A 516 22.91 -21.90 1.65
N PRO A 517 23.61 -20.83 1.25
CA PRO A 517 23.43 -19.51 1.84
C PRO A 517 21.96 -19.07 1.80
N ALA A 518 21.45 -18.48 2.88
CA ALA A 518 20.03 -18.17 3.04
C ALA A 518 19.53 -17.24 1.91
N ASN A 519 20.39 -16.31 1.51
CA ASN A 519 20.15 -15.45 0.36
C ASN A 519 19.96 -16.26 -0.94
N MET A 520 20.74 -17.32 -1.17
CA MET A 520 20.61 -18.11 -2.40
C MET A 520 19.30 -18.91 -2.49
N LEU A 521 18.60 -19.16 -1.37
CA LEU A 521 17.31 -19.87 -1.41
C LEU A 521 16.26 -19.08 -2.18
N VAL A 522 16.17 -17.77 -1.94
CA VAL A 522 15.26 -16.85 -2.66
C VAL A 522 15.60 -16.85 -4.14
N TYR A 523 16.87 -16.65 -4.49
CA TYR A 523 17.33 -16.67 -5.88
C TYR A 523 17.01 -17.99 -6.60
N TYR A 524 17.22 -19.13 -5.95
CA TYR A 524 16.89 -20.44 -6.52
C TYR A 524 15.38 -20.64 -6.67
N ALA A 525 14.57 -20.14 -5.73
CA ALA A 525 13.11 -20.24 -5.82
C ALA A 525 12.60 -19.42 -7.02
N TRP A 526 13.12 -18.21 -7.22
CA TRP A 526 12.85 -17.39 -8.40
C TRP A 526 13.17 -18.09 -9.72
N GLY A 527 14.31 -18.80 -9.78
CA GLY A 527 14.69 -19.58 -10.96
C GLY A 527 13.82 -20.81 -11.23
N ASN A 528 12.93 -21.19 -10.30
CA ASN A 528 12.15 -22.43 -10.35
C ASN A 528 10.65 -22.24 -10.15
N LEU A 529 10.09 -21.03 -10.32
CA LEU A 529 8.64 -20.76 -10.18
C LEU A 529 7.75 -21.62 -11.10
N THR A 530 8.28 -22.09 -12.22
CA THR A 530 7.53 -23.00 -13.12
C THR A 530 7.68 -24.48 -12.73
N ASN A 531 8.45 -24.80 -11.70
CA ASN A 531 8.68 -26.13 -11.16
C ASN A 531 8.25 -26.17 -9.69
N SER A 532 6.94 -26.39 -9.49
CA SER A 532 6.32 -26.33 -8.17
C SER A 532 6.93 -27.32 -7.17
N GLU A 533 7.47 -28.46 -7.60
CA GLU A 533 8.13 -29.41 -6.69
C GLU A 533 9.40 -28.80 -6.08
N VAL A 534 10.25 -28.21 -6.93
CA VAL A 534 11.49 -27.57 -6.49
C VAL A 534 11.20 -26.29 -5.71
N GLU A 535 10.27 -25.47 -6.18
CA GLU A 535 9.82 -24.27 -5.48
C GLU A 535 9.31 -24.61 -4.09
N ASN A 536 8.35 -25.53 -3.95
CA ASN A 536 7.78 -25.91 -2.65
C ASN A 536 8.85 -26.41 -1.69
N LYS A 537 9.84 -27.17 -2.18
CA LYS A 537 10.98 -27.58 -1.36
C LYS A 537 11.77 -26.37 -0.83
N LEU A 538 12.07 -25.40 -1.69
CA LEU A 538 12.80 -24.19 -1.31
C LEU A 538 11.99 -23.32 -0.33
N ILE A 539 10.67 -23.20 -0.51
CA ILE A 539 9.78 -22.53 0.45
C ILE A 539 9.85 -23.21 1.82
N ASN A 540 9.81 -24.55 1.86
CA ASN A 540 9.94 -25.30 3.11
C ASN A 540 11.32 -25.11 3.77
N ASP A 541 12.40 -25.07 2.98
CA ASP A 541 13.74 -24.80 3.48
C ASP A 541 13.84 -23.39 4.10
N MET A 542 13.21 -22.38 3.46
CA MET A 542 13.12 -21.02 3.98
C MET A 542 12.28 -20.94 5.25
N ALA A 543 11.15 -21.66 5.31
CA ALA A 543 10.32 -21.75 6.52
C ALA A 543 11.09 -22.37 7.68
N VAL A 544 11.83 -23.47 7.48
CA VAL A 544 12.67 -24.08 8.52
C VAL A 544 13.74 -23.10 9.02
N LEU A 545 14.37 -22.36 8.10
CA LEU A 545 15.33 -21.32 8.45
C LEU A 545 14.66 -20.23 9.29
N TRP A 546 13.48 -19.78 8.89
CA TRP A 546 12.69 -18.80 9.63
C TRP A 546 12.36 -19.28 11.04
N LEU A 547 11.86 -20.50 11.20
CA LEU A 547 11.53 -21.06 12.51
C LEU A 547 12.77 -21.15 13.42
N LYS A 548 13.93 -21.46 12.84
CA LYS A 548 15.18 -21.60 13.58
C LYS A 548 15.77 -20.26 14.05
N TYR A 549 15.69 -19.21 13.23
CA TYR A 549 16.34 -17.94 13.51
C TYR A 549 15.38 -16.82 13.90
N MET A 550 14.09 -16.93 13.60
CA MET A 550 13.05 -15.95 13.95
C MET A 550 13.46 -14.50 13.65
N PRO A 551 13.79 -14.14 12.39
CA PRO A 551 14.24 -12.78 12.04
C PRO A 551 13.14 -11.72 12.27
N ALA A 552 11.90 -12.12 12.04
CA ALA A 552 10.69 -11.38 12.36
C ALA A 552 9.58 -12.40 12.67
N PHE A 553 8.41 -11.93 13.07
CA PHE A 553 7.26 -12.80 13.29
C PHE A 553 5.92 -12.11 13.03
N GLY A 554 4.95 -12.86 12.51
CA GLY A 554 3.56 -12.39 12.39
C GLY A 554 2.80 -12.43 13.71
N VAL A 555 2.02 -11.39 14.00
CA VAL A 555 1.20 -11.26 15.22
C VAL A 555 -0.27 -11.62 14.95
N VAL A 556 -0.85 -10.98 13.95
CA VAL A 556 -2.20 -11.17 13.43
C VAL A 556 -2.16 -11.19 11.90
N TYR A 557 -3.13 -11.85 11.26
CA TYR A 557 -3.31 -11.74 9.82
C TYR A 557 -4.01 -10.42 9.52
N GLY A 558 -3.34 -9.57 8.74
CA GLY A 558 -3.77 -8.20 8.52
C GLY A 558 -5.15 -8.08 7.88
N ALA A 559 -5.72 -6.88 7.94
CA ALA A 559 -6.95 -6.51 7.25
C ALA A 559 -6.63 -5.46 6.18
N ASN A 560 -7.21 -5.66 5.00
CA ASN A 560 -7.25 -4.65 3.97
C ASN A 560 -8.32 -3.61 4.34
N TRP A 561 -7.93 -2.59 5.11
CA TRP A 561 -8.82 -1.51 5.57
C TRP A 561 -9.48 -0.81 4.38
N TYR A 562 -10.80 -0.87 4.32
CA TYR A 562 -11.60 -0.34 3.23
C TYR A 562 -13.00 0.00 3.71
N GLU A 563 -13.27 1.30 3.79
CA GLU A 563 -14.57 1.88 4.07
C GLU A 563 -15.00 2.79 2.93
N TYR A 564 -16.30 2.83 2.66
CA TYR A 564 -16.86 3.71 1.67
C TYR A 564 -18.26 4.20 2.03
N VAL A 565 -18.56 5.42 1.59
CA VAL A 565 -19.87 6.06 1.70
C VAL A 565 -20.45 6.21 0.30
N ASN A 566 -21.58 5.54 0.03
CA ASN A 566 -22.14 5.46 -1.33
C ASN A 566 -23.36 6.38 -1.59
N ASN A 567 -23.59 7.40 -0.76
CA ASN A 567 -24.73 8.31 -0.91
C ASN A 567 -24.64 9.21 -2.15
N THR A 568 -23.43 9.61 -2.55
CA THR A 568 -23.17 10.47 -3.71
C THR A 568 -22.33 9.79 -4.78
N VAL A 569 -21.56 8.76 -4.43
CA VAL A 569 -20.66 8.02 -5.33
C VAL A 569 -21.03 6.54 -5.32
N THR A 570 -21.10 5.91 -6.49
CA THR A 570 -21.34 4.48 -6.67
C THR A 570 -20.30 3.85 -7.58
N GLY A 571 -20.37 2.53 -7.78
CA GLY A 571 -19.40 1.73 -8.53
C GLY A 571 -18.37 1.01 -7.65
N TRP A 572 -18.47 1.14 -6.34
CA TRP A 572 -17.57 0.55 -5.35
C TRP A 572 -17.37 -0.96 -5.50
N PRO A 573 -16.14 -1.49 -5.29
CA PRO A 573 -15.97 -2.90 -5.00
C PRO A 573 -16.77 -3.28 -3.75
N THR A 574 -17.51 -4.39 -3.84
CA THR A 574 -18.33 -4.91 -2.72
C THR A 574 -17.96 -6.36 -2.47
N PRO A 575 -18.32 -6.95 -1.31
CA PRO A 575 -18.09 -8.38 -1.07
C PRO A 575 -18.72 -9.29 -2.15
N GLN A 576 -19.85 -8.86 -2.75
CA GLN A 576 -20.54 -9.60 -3.80
C GLN A 576 -19.94 -9.36 -5.19
N ASN A 577 -19.26 -8.23 -5.37
CA ASN A 577 -18.62 -7.84 -6.62
C ASN A 577 -17.27 -7.18 -6.35
N TYR A 578 -16.30 -7.99 -5.94
CA TYR A 578 -14.95 -7.55 -5.59
C TYR A 578 -14.04 -7.64 -6.81
N TYR A 579 -14.23 -6.72 -7.76
CA TYR A 579 -13.56 -6.75 -9.07
C TYR A 579 -12.11 -6.25 -9.04
N TRP A 580 -11.71 -5.53 -7.99
CA TRP A 580 -10.36 -5.01 -7.77
C TRP A 580 -10.11 -4.79 -6.27
N PRO A 581 -8.87 -4.86 -5.76
CA PRO A 581 -8.58 -4.47 -4.39
C PRO A 581 -8.98 -3.02 -4.12
N ALA A 582 -9.75 -2.84 -3.07
CA ALA A 582 -10.45 -1.60 -2.79
C ALA A 582 -9.81 -0.64 -1.77
N PRO A 583 -8.79 -1.02 -0.96
CA PRO A 583 -8.16 -0.05 -0.06
C PRO A 583 -7.56 1.15 -0.80
N PRO A 584 -7.77 2.40 -0.32
CA PRO A 584 -7.22 3.61 -0.94
C PRO A 584 -5.71 3.78 -0.75
N TRP A 585 -5.10 2.99 0.14
CA TRP A 585 -3.67 2.95 0.40
C TRP A 585 -2.92 1.91 -0.44
N GLU A 586 -3.64 1.05 -1.16
CA GLU A 586 -3.06 -0.05 -1.92
C GLU A 586 -2.11 0.49 -3.02
N SER A 587 -0.89 -0.04 -3.05
CA SER A 587 0.20 0.41 -3.93
C SER A 587 1.06 -0.76 -4.40
N THR A 588 2.07 -0.48 -5.25
CA THR A 588 3.14 -1.44 -5.63
C THR A 588 2.62 -2.80 -6.10
N GLY A 589 2.37 -2.91 -7.40
CA GLY A 589 1.76 -4.10 -8.00
C GLY A 589 0.23 -4.10 -8.00
N VAL A 590 -0.38 -3.15 -7.27
CA VAL A 590 -1.83 -2.94 -7.29
C VAL A 590 -2.11 -1.44 -7.22
N THR A 591 -2.56 -0.87 -8.33
CA THR A 591 -2.91 0.56 -8.42
C THR A 591 -4.39 0.79 -8.11
N PRO A 592 -4.78 1.92 -7.47
CA PRO A 592 -6.18 2.28 -7.25
C PRO A 592 -6.90 2.72 -8.54
N LEU A 593 -6.20 2.84 -9.68
CA LEU A 593 -6.75 3.29 -10.97
C LEU A 593 -8.09 2.62 -11.35
N PRO A 594 -8.23 1.28 -11.33
CA PRO A 594 -9.47 0.62 -11.76
C PRO A 594 -10.65 0.89 -10.84
N VAL A 595 -10.40 1.10 -9.55
CA VAL A 595 -11.43 1.50 -8.58
C VAL A 595 -11.90 2.90 -8.92
N VAL A 596 -10.98 3.88 -8.95
CA VAL A 596 -11.31 5.29 -9.19
C VAL A 596 -12.04 5.51 -10.51
N LEU A 597 -11.65 4.81 -11.58
CA LEU A 597 -12.28 4.91 -12.90
C LEU A 597 -13.64 4.19 -12.99
N ALA A 598 -13.94 3.26 -12.07
CA ALA A 598 -15.28 2.68 -11.97
C ALA A 598 -16.26 3.59 -11.20
N LEU A 599 -15.73 4.44 -10.31
CA LEU A 599 -16.53 5.32 -9.47
C LEU A 599 -17.18 6.45 -10.27
N HIS A 600 -18.44 6.74 -9.95
CA HIS A 600 -19.22 7.78 -10.60
C HIS A 600 -20.31 8.31 -9.67
N LEU A 601 -20.85 9.49 -9.99
CA LEU A 601 -21.91 10.08 -9.18
C LEU A 601 -23.21 9.26 -9.32
N VAL A 602 -23.96 9.10 -8.24
CA VAL A 602 -25.23 8.33 -8.23
C VAL A 602 -26.29 8.82 -9.24
N ASN A 603 -26.19 10.08 -9.67
CA ASN A 603 -27.08 10.68 -10.66
C ASN A 603 -26.62 10.47 -12.12
N GLN A 604 -25.47 9.84 -12.34
CA GLN A 604 -24.96 9.50 -13.66
C GLN A 604 -25.41 8.08 -14.03
N SER A 605 -26.02 7.93 -15.20
CA SER A 605 -26.30 6.61 -15.80
C SER A 605 -25.17 6.29 -16.78
N VAL A 606 -24.21 5.49 -16.35
CA VAL A 606 -23.01 5.16 -17.12
C VAL A 606 -22.85 3.64 -17.21
N PRO A 607 -22.42 3.11 -18.38
CA PRO A 607 -22.01 1.71 -18.46
C PRO A 607 -20.90 1.41 -17.46
N GLU A 608 -20.94 0.21 -16.90
CA GLU A 608 -19.82 -0.30 -16.12
C GLU A 608 -18.56 -0.38 -17.01
N PRO A 609 -17.36 -0.12 -16.45
CA PRO A 609 -16.14 -0.15 -17.23
C PRO A 609 -15.92 -1.51 -17.92
N TRP A 610 -15.23 -1.52 -19.05
CA TRP A 610 -14.99 -2.77 -19.78
C TRP A 610 -14.13 -3.78 -19.00
N TRP A 611 -13.27 -3.30 -18.09
CA TRP A 611 -12.49 -4.16 -17.18
C TRP A 611 -13.30 -4.70 -16.00
N TYR A 612 -14.56 -4.29 -15.86
CA TYR A 612 -15.48 -4.74 -14.80
C TYR A 612 -15.99 -6.17 -15.02
N TYR A 613 -16.13 -6.58 -16.29
CA TYR A 613 -16.48 -7.94 -16.68
C TYR A 613 -15.39 -8.50 -17.61
N THR A 614 -14.35 -9.07 -17.02
CA THR A 614 -13.28 -9.69 -17.81
C THR A 614 -13.77 -10.90 -18.65
N SER A 615 -15.02 -11.35 -18.43
CA SER A 615 -15.69 -12.36 -19.25
C SER A 615 -16.60 -11.83 -20.37
N GLN A 616 -16.79 -10.51 -20.51
CA GLN A 616 -17.73 -9.92 -21.49
C GLN A 616 -17.22 -8.63 -22.12
N VAL A 617 -16.00 -8.61 -22.63
CA VAL A 617 -15.58 -7.49 -23.51
C VAL A 617 -16.45 -7.52 -24.78
N PRO A 618 -17.23 -6.46 -25.09
CA PRO A 618 -17.95 -6.40 -26.34
C PRO A 618 -16.92 -6.39 -27.47
N SER A 619 -17.03 -7.35 -28.40
CA SER A 619 -16.16 -7.44 -29.58
C SER A 619 -16.07 -6.12 -30.34
N SER A 620 -17.10 -5.27 -30.24
CA SER A 620 -17.19 -3.95 -30.86
C SER A 620 -16.19 -2.90 -30.35
N TRP A 621 -15.62 -3.06 -29.15
CA TRP A 621 -14.57 -2.18 -28.64
C TRP A 621 -13.17 -2.55 -29.17
N TYR A 622 -13.05 -3.73 -29.80
CA TYR A 622 -11.88 -4.12 -30.60
C TYR A 622 -12.00 -3.70 -32.08
N THR A 623 -13.10 -3.06 -32.49
CA THR A 623 -13.41 -2.82 -33.92
C THR A 623 -13.48 -1.36 -34.33
N SER A 624 -12.71 -0.44 -33.72
CA SER A 624 -12.50 0.86 -34.37
C SER A 624 -11.52 0.72 -35.55
N ASN A 625 -12.00 0.14 -36.66
CA ASN A 625 -11.51 0.26 -38.05
C ASN A 625 -9.99 0.32 -38.34
N ASP A 626 -9.14 -0.39 -37.58
CA ASP A 626 -7.72 -0.55 -37.91
C ASP A 626 -7.48 -1.91 -38.62
N PRO A 627 -6.96 -1.95 -39.87
CA PRO A 627 -6.83 -3.16 -40.68
C PRO A 627 -5.77 -4.21 -40.22
N PHE A 628 -5.35 -4.23 -38.96
CA PHE A 628 -4.19 -5.02 -38.50
C PHE A 628 -4.36 -5.85 -37.22
N VAL A 629 -5.50 -6.54 -36.98
CA VAL A 629 -5.54 -7.54 -35.88
C VAL A 629 -6.17 -8.88 -36.30
N TYR A 630 -5.41 -9.94 -36.01
CA TYR A 630 -5.65 -11.36 -36.32
C TYR A 630 -6.74 -11.98 -35.43
N GLN A 631 -7.52 -12.90 -36.01
CA GLN A 631 -8.43 -13.79 -35.30
C GLN A 631 -7.65 -14.87 -34.54
N THR A 632 -7.92 -15.04 -33.24
CA THR A 632 -7.43 -16.17 -32.46
C THR A 632 -8.32 -17.39 -32.71
N THR A 633 -7.80 -18.39 -33.42
CA THR A 633 -8.40 -19.72 -33.48
C THR A 633 -8.11 -20.45 -32.17
N SER A 634 -9.07 -20.43 -31.24
CA SER A 634 -9.06 -21.35 -30.09
C SER A 634 -9.25 -22.78 -30.61
N THR A 635 -8.22 -23.61 -30.53
CA THR A 635 -8.35 -25.05 -30.77
C THR A 635 -8.71 -25.69 -29.43
N SER A 636 -9.98 -26.05 -29.22
CA SER A 636 -10.40 -26.79 -28.04
C SER A 636 -10.01 -28.26 -28.19
N THR A 637 -9.01 -28.71 -27.43
CA THR A 637 -8.72 -30.14 -27.28
C THR A 637 -9.71 -30.72 -26.25
N THR A 638 -10.80 -31.31 -26.72
CA THR A 638 -11.72 -32.05 -25.86
C THR A 638 -11.10 -33.41 -25.53
N THR A 639 -10.73 -33.63 -24.26
CA THR A 639 -10.38 -34.96 -23.75
C THR A 639 -11.66 -35.75 -23.55
N THR A 640 -11.95 -36.70 -24.44
CA THR A 640 -13.13 -37.58 -24.33
C THR A 640 -12.87 -38.67 -23.30
N SER A 641 -13.54 -38.60 -22.15
CA SER A 641 -13.68 -39.75 -21.24
C SER A 641 -14.80 -40.66 -21.76
N THR A 642 -14.44 -41.89 -22.12
CA THR A 642 -15.38 -42.90 -22.61
C THR A 642 -16.25 -43.40 -21.47
N THR A 643 -17.49 -42.91 -21.40
CA THR A 643 -18.54 -43.53 -20.57
C THR A 643 -19.56 -44.18 -21.50
N ILE A 644 -19.64 -45.51 -21.43
CA ILE A 644 -20.60 -46.31 -22.19
C ILE A 644 -22.00 -46.03 -21.62
N SER A 645 -22.88 -45.46 -22.43
CA SER A 645 -24.32 -45.45 -22.17
C SER A 645 -25.07 -45.47 -23.48
N THR A 646 -25.75 -46.60 -23.70
CA THR A 646 -26.68 -46.87 -24.79
C THR A 646 -27.83 -45.86 -24.79
N SER A 647 -28.04 -45.17 -25.91
CA SER A 647 -29.34 -44.58 -26.20
C SER A 647 -29.59 -44.47 -27.72
N THR A 648 -30.88 -44.59 -28.01
CA THR A 648 -31.58 -44.89 -29.25
C THR A 648 -31.60 -43.71 -30.22
N THR A 649 -31.51 -44.02 -31.51
CA THR A 649 -31.70 -43.10 -32.62
C THR A 649 -33.09 -42.47 -32.59
N THR A 650 -33.19 -41.15 -32.66
CA THR A 650 -34.41 -40.47 -33.16
C THR A 650 -34.01 -39.26 -33.99
N THR A 651 -34.39 -39.31 -35.25
CA THR A 651 -34.22 -38.28 -36.28
C THR A 651 -35.31 -37.23 -36.12
N THR A 652 -34.97 -35.94 -36.09
CA THR A 652 -35.95 -34.90 -36.42
C THR A 652 -35.31 -33.70 -37.12
N THR A 653 -36.09 -33.21 -38.07
CA THR A 653 -35.75 -32.39 -39.24
C THR A 653 -35.60 -30.90 -38.92
N SER A 654 -34.77 -30.23 -39.71
CA SER A 654 -34.55 -28.79 -39.77
C SER A 654 -35.78 -28.00 -40.24
N THR A 655 -35.89 -26.74 -39.81
CA THR A 655 -36.66 -25.70 -40.51
C THR A 655 -35.95 -24.36 -40.36
N THR A 656 -35.49 -23.82 -41.50
CA THR A 656 -34.87 -22.50 -41.64
C THR A 656 -35.97 -21.46 -41.86
N THR A 657 -35.89 -20.30 -41.19
CA THR A 657 -36.70 -19.12 -41.53
C THR A 657 -35.76 -17.93 -41.62
N SER A 658 -35.64 -17.38 -42.83
CA SER A 658 -34.91 -16.16 -43.17
C SER A 658 -35.81 -14.95 -42.95
N THR A 659 -35.29 -13.92 -42.28
CA THR A 659 -35.94 -12.60 -42.20
C THR A 659 -34.93 -11.52 -42.55
N THR A 660 -35.23 -10.77 -43.62
CA THR A 660 -34.48 -9.61 -44.11
C THR A 660 -34.96 -8.37 -43.35
N THR A 661 -34.05 -7.55 -42.81
CA THR A 661 -34.40 -6.22 -42.25
C THR A 661 -33.57 -5.13 -42.93
N THR A 662 -34.27 -4.10 -43.37
CA THR A 662 -33.82 -2.94 -44.15
C THR A 662 -33.28 -1.84 -43.22
N THR A 663 -32.12 -1.27 -43.56
CA THR A 663 -31.50 -0.14 -42.86
C THR A 663 -32.15 1.19 -43.27
N ILE A 664 -32.60 1.98 -42.30
CA ILE A 664 -33.02 3.38 -42.49
C ILE A 664 -31.89 4.27 -41.96
N VAL A 665 -31.41 5.16 -42.83
CA VAL A 665 -30.44 6.22 -42.50
C VAL A 665 -31.21 7.49 -42.17
N SER A 666 -30.97 8.07 -41.01
CA SER A 666 -31.50 9.39 -40.61
C SER A 666 -30.34 10.36 -40.35
N THR A 667 -30.28 11.42 -41.15
CA THR A 667 -29.45 12.61 -40.97
C THR A 667 -30.23 13.64 -40.15
N THR A 668 -29.60 14.23 -39.13
CA THR A 668 -30.12 15.43 -38.45
C THR A 668 -29.07 16.53 -38.40
N THR A 669 -29.50 17.69 -38.88
CA THR A 669 -28.81 18.97 -38.99
C THR A 669 -28.76 19.68 -37.64
N SER A 670 -27.62 20.30 -37.32
CA SER A 670 -27.41 21.12 -36.12
C SER A 670 -28.05 22.51 -36.26
N VAL A 671 -28.69 22.98 -35.19
CA VAL A 671 -29.12 24.37 -35.01
C VAL A 671 -28.46 24.91 -33.75
N SER A 672 -27.78 26.05 -33.88
CA SER A 672 -27.13 26.80 -32.81
C SER A 672 -28.13 27.74 -32.12
N THR A 673 -28.10 27.78 -30.79
CA THR A 673 -28.75 28.83 -29.99
C THR A 673 -27.82 29.28 -28.88
N SER A 674 -27.49 30.57 -28.89
CA SER A 674 -26.79 31.30 -27.83
C SER A 674 -27.79 31.77 -26.77
N VAL A 675 -27.47 31.61 -25.48
CA VAL A 675 -28.25 32.19 -24.38
C VAL A 675 -27.31 32.84 -23.36
N SER A 676 -27.62 34.10 -23.08
CA SER A 676 -26.95 35.03 -22.17
C SER A 676 -27.14 34.68 -20.70
N THR A 677 -26.08 34.83 -19.90
CA THR A 677 -26.09 34.71 -18.45
C THR A 677 -26.75 35.92 -17.79
N THR A 678 -27.71 35.69 -16.88
CA THR A 678 -28.25 36.71 -15.98
C THR A 678 -27.94 36.28 -14.54
N THR A 679 -27.14 37.07 -13.83
CA THR A 679 -26.77 36.80 -12.43
C THR A 679 -27.90 37.26 -11.50
N ALA A 680 -28.48 36.34 -10.73
CA ALA A 680 -29.39 36.67 -9.63
C ALA A 680 -28.71 36.34 -8.29
N THR A 681 -28.50 37.37 -7.48
CA THR A 681 -27.97 37.25 -6.11
C THR A 681 -29.13 36.90 -5.17
N VAL A 682 -29.10 35.72 -4.54
CA VAL A 682 -30.03 35.34 -3.47
C VAL A 682 -29.28 35.41 -2.14
N THR A 683 -29.72 36.30 -1.25
CA THR A 683 -29.22 36.38 0.13
C THR A 683 -30.12 35.53 1.02
N SER A 684 -29.61 34.44 1.58
CA SER A 684 -30.29 33.69 2.64
C SER A 684 -29.61 33.95 3.99
N THR A 685 -30.37 34.50 4.92
CA THR A 685 -30.02 34.62 6.34
C THR A 685 -30.18 33.26 7.02
N VAL A 686 -29.09 32.69 7.53
CA VAL A 686 -29.12 31.50 8.40
C VAL A 686 -29.14 31.94 9.86
N SER A 687 -30.17 31.54 10.59
CA SER A 687 -30.30 31.73 12.04
C SER A 687 -29.49 30.65 12.78
N SER A 688 -28.44 31.05 13.52
CA SER A 688 -27.68 30.17 14.40
C SER A 688 -28.42 29.92 15.72
N SER A 689 -28.61 28.66 16.10
CA SER A 689 -29.07 28.25 17.44
C SER A 689 -27.99 28.53 18.49
N SER A 690 -28.34 29.26 19.54
CA SER A 690 -27.43 29.75 20.58
C SER A 690 -27.08 28.70 21.65
N ASN A 691 -25.78 28.54 21.95
CA ASN A 691 -25.21 27.71 23.04
C ASN A 691 -25.45 28.27 24.46
N THR A 692 -26.60 28.88 24.72
CA THR A 692 -26.90 29.64 25.95
C THR A 692 -26.89 28.75 27.21
N THR A 693 -27.23 27.47 27.06
CA THR A 693 -27.31 26.51 28.17
C THR A 693 -25.93 26.09 28.69
N LEU A 694 -24.93 25.96 27.81
CA LEU A 694 -23.57 25.58 28.19
C LEU A 694 -22.87 26.70 28.97
N TYR A 695 -23.07 27.96 28.54
CA TYR A 695 -22.50 29.12 29.22
C TYR A 695 -23.13 29.35 30.61
N ALA A 696 -24.42 29.04 30.78
CA ALA A 696 -25.07 29.10 32.09
C ALA A 696 -24.49 28.08 33.08
N ILE A 697 -24.19 26.86 32.63
CA ILE A 697 -23.60 25.80 33.46
C ILE A 697 -22.18 26.18 33.91
N ILE A 698 -21.36 26.70 33.01
CA ILE A 698 -20.00 27.15 33.32
C ILE A 698 -20.03 28.29 34.35
N ALA A 699 -20.93 29.26 34.19
CA ALA A 699 -21.07 30.37 35.14
C ALA A 699 -21.42 29.90 36.56
N VAL A 700 -22.29 28.90 36.69
CA VAL A 700 -22.66 28.33 38.01
C VAL A 700 -21.47 27.63 38.67
N VAL A 701 -20.68 26.86 37.92
CA VAL A 701 -19.49 26.17 38.45
C VAL A 701 -18.44 27.16 38.94
N VAL A 702 -18.20 28.24 38.19
CA VAL A 702 -17.25 29.30 38.60
C VAL A 702 -17.72 30.00 39.88
N ILE A 703 -19.02 30.28 40.02
CA ILE A 703 -19.57 30.90 41.24
C ILE A 703 -19.38 29.97 42.45
N ILE A 704 -19.60 28.67 42.30
CA ILE A 704 -19.42 27.69 43.38
C ILE A 704 -17.97 27.64 43.85
N ILE A 705 -17.00 27.67 42.92
CA ILE A 705 -15.57 27.67 43.24
C ILE A 705 -15.18 28.95 43.99
N ILE A 706 -15.68 30.11 43.56
CA ILE A 706 -15.44 31.38 44.24
C ILE A 706 -16.01 31.38 45.66
N ILE A 707 -17.22 30.86 45.85
CA ILE A 707 -17.85 30.75 47.18
C ILE A 707 -17.04 29.80 48.08
N ALA A 708 -16.57 28.66 47.57
CA ALA A 708 -15.75 27.72 48.32
C ALA A 708 -14.41 28.35 48.79
N ILE A 709 -13.76 29.14 47.92
CA ILE A 709 -12.53 29.86 48.26
C ILE A 709 -12.79 30.93 49.33
N VAL A 710 -13.88 31.70 49.21
CA VAL A 710 -14.25 32.72 50.20
C VAL A 710 -14.60 32.10 51.55
N LEU A 711 -15.29 30.97 51.58
CA LEU A 711 -15.61 30.25 52.82
C LEU A 711 -14.37 29.61 53.46
N GLY A 712 -13.43 29.09 52.65
CA GLY A 712 -12.14 28.58 53.12
C GLY A 712 -11.26 29.66 53.75
N LEU A 713 -11.31 30.89 53.22
CA LEU A 713 -10.58 32.04 53.76
C LEU A 713 -11.20 32.64 55.02
N ARG A 714 -12.51 32.46 55.26
CA ARG A 714 -13.19 32.92 56.49
C ARG A 714 -13.02 31.98 57.69
N ARG A 715 -12.59 30.73 57.47
CA ARG A 715 -12.41 29.72 58.52
C ARG A 715 -10.96 29.61 59.05
N ARG A 716 -10.07 30.55 58.72
CA ARG A 716 -8.68 30.60 59.22
C ARG A 716 -8.31 31.95 59.81
#